data_AF-A0A2H0DMF7-F1
#
_entry.id   AF-A0A2H0DMF7-F1
#
_cell.length_a   1.000
_cell.length_b   1.000
_cell.length_c   1.000
_cell.angle_alpha   90.00
_cell.angle_beta   90.00
_cell.angle_gamma   90.00
#
_symmetry.space_group_name_H-M   'P 1'
#
loop_
_entity.id
_entity.type
_entity.pdbx_description
1 polymer ?
#
loop_
_entity_poly.entity_id
_entity_poly.type
_entity_poly.pdbx_seq_one_letter_code
_entity_poly.pdbx_strand_id
1 'polypeptide(L)'
;MGRVRPSRRVRRDGLDLHAAPGPRTSEDAPANGTARNGAGSPKRSSGGRPARNPTGDGSGPRGHRRSRDEGQGAAGDDGRGPRPQRDSKGHGALPANERSAQGYPRASRRGRAKRARRGVAGDGRADKKIARGAASGNPGRPTAAPDQRHAQRFGRHEQDARQRHGNAPKNAAAGRRRAVKRRAKAAVDTILRRDYIREMRLPRRWLCRAALAALCLGFAAPLVHARAGGGHSYSGGSSGGGFSGGRSSYSGGSSSRRSSGPDFLTLYLLWASRNPLIGFPLTLFLLYLFFVAGQQGHSRHVGSTIRRGVEAQASHLREAGFEKIRARDPAFDEAAFLRRVKNGFLKTQEAWSRQDMRAVRAFLSDGVFERFRIYLEMQKALGFRNAMEGVSVLASAVIQAESDPHFDTLHVRIDAAATDYDVSLEGRKVLRNEMKRQEPFTEIWSFLRRPGAKTLAKPGLIEGSCPNCGSPLEIADSAKCGACDSWVNSGEYDWVLAEITQACEWKPLRTGAPIPGLADLAPGDPALNAQFLEDRASVAFWRWQIAHWEESAASLAGVAVGAVTAALLDSQKTDRALYKNAAVGGVDALAFEAGEPMDRAHVQVRWSAEKYRVVDGEAEPDGQAVCCHVFIFGRKHGVKTDARSGLRSARCPSCGAPPSERTQAACEYCSAPFNDGSRDWTLLEITPRGRWRMPAMASSAARPSPAAPSAAAARSSWDGPMSPGDALAVLVAGMVMDGVIEQREVDFARSYARKNSIPEKRIEALVASARAGKLEVPRPSGPQQAVDYMRGLIDMSFADGTVSNAELRTLLAFGERMRLPPAQVKLMVNTERSRLYQEAKAALKRPTA
;
A
#
# COMPACT_ATOMS: atom_id res chain seq x y z
N MET A 1 -21.76 -22.64 -51.35
CA MET A 1 -22.76 -23.51 -50.68
C MET A 1 -22.50 -23.48 -49.18
N GLY A 2 -23.47 -23.85 -48.34
CA GLY A 2 -23.29 -24.02 -46.89
C GLY A 2 -23.27 -22.71 -46.06
N ARG A 3 -24.40 -22.37 -45.41
CA ARG A 3 -24.44 -21.36 -44.34
C ARG A 3 -24.29 -22.06 -42.98
N VAL A 4 -23.44 -21.55 -42.10
CA VAL A 4 -23.39 -21.95 -40.68
C VAL A 4 -24.26 -21.00 -39.86
N ARG A 5 -25.04 -21.52 -38.89
CA ARG A 5 -25.87 -20.73 -37.97
C ARG A 5 -25.16 -20.56 -36.61
N PRO A 6 -25.26 -19.39 -35.94
CA PRO A 6 -24.81 -19.23 -34.55
C PRO A 6 -25.78 -19.92 -33.58
N SER A 7 -25.27 -20.39 -32.44
CA SER A 7 -26.02 -21.24 -31.50
C SER A 7 -26.38 -20.55 -30.17
N ARG A 8 -27.69 -20.44 -29.92
CA ARG A 8 -28.38 -20.35 -28.61
C ARG A 8 -27.92 -19.27 -27.60
N ARG A 9 -28.80 -18.28 -27.40
CA ARG A 9 -28.99 -17.61 -26.11
C ARG A 9 -29.42 -18.63 -25.05
N VAL A 10 -29.02 -18.42 -23.78
CA VAL A 10 -29.67 -19.06 -22.63
C VAL A 10 -30.89 -18.23 -22.24
N ARG A 11 -32.07 -18.85 -22.10
CA ARG A 11 -33.23 -18.23 -21.44
C ARG A 11 -33.17 -18.51 -19.94
N ARG A 12 -33.71 -17.59 -19.14
CA ARG A 12 -34.23 -17.93 -17.81
C ARG A 12 -35.62 -18.52 -18.03
N ASP A 13 -35.85 -19.74 -17.58
CA ASP A 13 -37.18 -20.30 -17.44
C ASP A 13 -37.65 -20.06 -16.00
N GLY A 14 -38.87 -19.55 -15.84
CA GLY A 14 -39.54 -19.41 -14.55
C GLY A 14 -40.49 -20.58 -14.30
N LEU A 15 -40.74 -20.88 -13.03
CA LEU A 15 -41.74 -21.87 -12.61
C LEU A 15 -42.50 -21.33 -11.40
N ASP A 16 -43.80 -21.09 -11.59
CA ASP A 16 -44.70 -20.56 -10.58
C ASP A 16 -45.15 -21.65 -9.58
N LEU A 17 -45.13 -21.34 -8.29
CA LEU A 17 -45.92 -22.04 -7.27
C LEU A 17 -46.40 -21.04 -6.19
N HIS A 18 -47.49 -20.33 -6.48
CA HIS A 18 -48.32 -19.69 -5.46
C HIS A 18 -49.69 -20.36 -5.43
N ALA A 19 -50.07 -20.86 -4.25
CA ALA A 19 -51.43 -21.28 -3.94
C ALA A 19 -51.96 -20.39 -2.81
N ALA A 20 -53.20 -19.90 -2.95
CA ALA A 20 -53.86 -19.04 -1.96
C ALA A 20 -55.27 -19.57 -1.64
N PRO A 21 -55.74 -19.49 -0.39
CA PRO A 21 -57.15 -19.65 -0.05
C PRO A 21 -57.92 -18.36 -0.40
N GLY A 22 -59.15 -18.52 -0.90
CA GLY A 22 -59.98 -17.41 -1.41
C GLY A 22 -60.74 -16.59 -0.33
N PRO A 23 -61.35 -15.47 -0.72
CA PRO A 23 -62.00 -14.51 0.20
C PRO A 23 -63.48 -14.82 0.48
N ARG A 24 -64.04 -14.10 1.47
CA ARG A 24 -65.49 -13.87 1.62
C ARG A 24 -65.78 -12.40 1.94
N THR A 25 -66.64 -11.81 1.12
CA THR A 25 -67.79 -10.91 1.43
C THR A 25 -67.93 -10.35 2.86
N SER A 26 -68.35 -9.09 3.08
CA SER A 26 -68.90 -8.08 2.13
C SER A 26 -68.98 -6.66 2.71
N GLU A 27 -69.39 -5.72 1.85
CA GLU A 27 -70.22 -4.51 2.11
C GLU A 27 -69.67 -3.30 2.91
N ASP A 28 -69.72 -2.17 2.19
CA ASP A 28 -70.26 -0.85 2.56
C ASP A 28 -69.52 0.16 3.46
N ALA A 29 -69.48 1.38 2.89
CA ALA A 29 -69.25 2.69 3.50
C ALA A 29 -70.61 3.48 3.44
N PRO A 30 -70.77 4.76 3.86
CA PRO A 30 -69.74 5.72 4.27
C PRO A 30 -70.07 6.68 5.44
N ALA A 31 -69.01 7.38 5.90
CA ALA A 31 -68.92 8.81 6.29
C ALA A 31 -69.91 9.52 7.26
N ASN A 32 -69.34 10.53 7.93
CA ASN A 32 -69.93 11.67 8.66
C ASN A 32 -70.53 11.45 10.07
N GLY A 33 -70.22 12.41 10.97
CA GLY A 33 -70.76 12.50 12.33
C GLY A 33 -69.91 13.40 13.24
N THR A 34 -70.34 14.65 13.48
CA THR A 34 -69.55 15.65 14.23
C THR A 34 -70.11 15.99 15.61
N ALA A 35 -69.20 15.94 16.60
CA ALA A 35 -69.07 16.86 17.75
C ALA A 35 -70.00 16.76 18.99
N ARG A 36 -69.36 17.09 20.13
CA ARG A 36 -69.85 17.67 21.41
C ARG A 36 -70.50 16.81 22.51
N ASN A 37 -69.82 16.88 23.67
CA ASN A 37 -70.32 17.14 25.03
C ASN A 37 -71.20 16.13 25.78
N GLY A 38 -70.80 15.84 27.03
CA GLY A 38 -71.62 15.20 28.07
C GLY A 38 -70.79 14.86 29.31
N ALA A 39 -71.27 15.15 30.52
CA ALA A 39 -70.55 14.89 31.78
C ALA A 39 -71.47 14.27 32.85
N GLY A 40 -70.95 13.37 33.70
CA GLY A 40 -71.72 12.78 34.80
C GLY A 40 -71.01 11.66 35.57
N SER A 41 -70.72 11.90 36.85
CA SER A 41 -70.34 10.91 37.90
C SER A 41 -71.63 10.23 38.46
N PRO A 42 -71.64 9.28 39.46
CA PRO A 42 -70.57 8.93 40.44
C PRO A 42 -70.49 7.49 41.06
N LYS A 43 -69.34 7.19 41.72
CA LYS A 43 -69.13 6.22 42.85
C LYS A 43 -69.30 4.70 42.51
N ARG A 44 -68.79 3.71 43.28
CA ARG A 44 -68.39 3.65 44.71
C ARG A 44 -67.44 2.44 45.01
N SER A 45 -66.41 2.60 45.87
CA SER A 45 -65.66 1.55 46.67
C SER A 45 -64.95 0.37 45.93
N SER A 46 -63.83 -0.22 46.37
CA SER A 46 -63.00 -0.13 47.61
C SER A 46 -61.49 -0.34 47.25
N GLY A 47 -60.50 0.23 47.97
CA GLY A 47 -59.73 -0.40 49.07
C GLY A 47 -58.40 -1.00 48.57
N GLY A 48 -57.19 -0.80 49.13
CA GLY A 48 -56.70 -0.03 50.30
C GLY A 48 -55.33 0.68 50.04
N ARG A 49 -54.59 1.11 51.08
CA ARG A 49 -53.50 2.14 51.00
C ARG A 49 -52.06 1.65 51.27
N PRO A 50 -51.03 2.36 50.73
CA PRO A 50 -49.61 2.29 51.13
C PRO A 50 -49.16 3.44 52.07
N ALA A 51 -47.90 3.39 52.55
CA ALA A 51 -47.17 4.45 53.30
C ALA A 51 -45.64 4.17 53.27
N ARG A 52 -44.69 5.10 53.46
CA ARG A 52 -44.65 6.59 53.44
C ARG A 52 -43.16 7.05 53.38
N ASN A 53 -42.86 8.22 52.80
CA ASN A 53 -41.62 8.97 53.08
C ASN A 53 -41.78 9.85 54.35
N PRO A 54 -40.67 10.36 54.91
CA PRO A 54 -40.49 11.83 54.89
C PRO A 54 -39.05 12.30 54.57
N THR A 55 -38.88 13.62 54.47
CA THR A 55 -37.67 14.37 54.07
C THR A 55 -36.92 14.99 55.26
N GLY A 56 -35.67 15.44 55.07
CA GLY A 56 -34.95 16.31 56.01
C GLY A 56 -33.67 16.92 55.41
N ASP A 57 -33.47 18.23 55.61
CA ASP A 57 -32.30 19.02 55.18
C ASP A 57 -31.24 19.20 56.29
N GLY A 58 -30.02 19.63 55.92
CA GLY A 58 -29.22 20.51 56.81
C GLY A 58 -27.71 20.23 56.97
N SER A 59 -26.88 21.14 56.42
CA SER A 59 -25.61 21.70 56.98
C SER A 59 -24.54 20.82 57.68
N GLY A 60 -23.26 20.98 57.27
CA GLY A 60 -22.06 20.74 58.12
C GLY A 60 -21.48 22.06 58.65
N PRO A 61 -20.15 22.23 58.89
CA PRO A 61 -19.10 21.25 59.19
C PRO A 61 -18.19 21.63 60.41
N ARG A 62 -17.37 20.70 60.93
CA ARG A 62 -16.14 20.85 61.81
C ARG A 62 -15.70 19.44 62.26
N GLY A 63 -14.48 19.15 62.74
CA GLY A 63 -13.25 19.95 62.84
C GLY A 63 -12.41 19.61 64.10
N HIS A 64 -11.15 19.17 63.92
CA HIS A 64 -10.10 18.93 64.96
C HIS A 64 -10.30 17.76 65.97
N ARG A 65 -9.29 17.30 66.75
CA ARG A 65 -7.81 17.07 66.58
C ARG A 65 -7.21 16.54 67.90
N ARG A 66 -6.36 15.48 67.87
CA ARG A 66 -5.30 15.02 68.84
C ARG A 66 -5.01 13.54 68.51
N SER A 67 -3.79 13.02 68.27
CA SER A 67 -2.49 13.06 68.99
C SER A 67 -2.49 12.19 70.27
N ARG A 68 -1.51 11.33 70.56
CA ARG A 68 -0.18 11.16 69.94
C ARG A 68 0.49 9.80 70.29
N ASP A 69 1.58 9.49 69.56
CA ASP A 69 2.83 8.71 69.81
C ASP A 69 3.11 8.18 71.27
N GLU A 70 3.99 7.20 71.56
CA GLU A 70 5.33 6.90 70.96
C GLU A 70 5.92 5.53 71.44
N GLY A 71 7.04 5.04 70.82
CA GLY A 71 7.87 3.88 71.26
C GLY A 71 8.08 2.79 70.18
N GLN A 72 9.20 2.71 69.43
CA GLN A 72 10.56 2.17 69.76
C GLN A 72 10.60 0.64 70.05
N GLY A 73 11.43 -0.22 69.42
CA GLY A 73 12.31 -0.07 68.24
C GLY A 73 13.33 -1.23 68.01
N ALA A 74 13.95 -1.26 66.80
CA ALA A 74 15.26 -1.83 66.41
C ALA A 74 15.55 -3.38 66.28
N ALA A 75 16.34 -3.71 65.23
CA ALA A 75 17.09 -4.97 64.91
C ALA A 75 16.29 -6.30 64.78
N GLY A 76 16.76 -7.38 64.12
CA GLY A 76 17.90 -7.69 63.22
C GLY A 76 17.84 -9.20 62.88
N ASP A 77 17.83 -9.65 61.62
CA ASP A 77 18.96 -9.97 60.71
C ASP A 77 19.17 -11.50 60.51
N ASP A 78 19.64 -11.90 59.32
CA ASP A 78 20.11 -13.20 58.78
C ASP A 78 19.32 -14.54 58.97
N GLY A 79 19.47 -15.47 58.01
CA GLY A 79 18.94 -16.86 58.10
C GLY A 79 18.71 -17.58 56.75
N ARG A 80 19.36 -18.74 56.51
CA ARG A 80 19.44 -19.39 55.16
C ARG A 80 18.93 -20.85 55.10
N GLY A 81 17.98 -21.13 54.19
CA GLY A 81 17.74 -22.45 53.56
C GLY A 81 17.27 -23.60 54.47
N PRO A 82 17.24 -24.87 54.00
CA PRO A 82 17.57 -25.39 52.66
C PRO A 82 16.41 -26.18 51.98
N ARG A 83 16.68 -26.88 50.86
CA ARG A 83 15.84 -27.95 50.26
C ARG A 83 16.37 -29.35 50.64
N PRO A 84 15.56 -30.42 50.58
CA PRO A 84 15.79 -31.42 49.50
C PRO A 84 14.51 -32.13 48.96
N GLN A 85 14.72 -32.95 47.90
CA GLN A 85 14.03 -34.17 47.40
C GLN A 85 12.48 -34.35 47.57
N ARG A 86 11.65 -34.75 46.59
CA ARG A 86 11.70 -35.71 45.45
C ARG A 86 11.22 -37.13 45.81
N ASP A 87 9.94 -37.43 45.55
CA ASP A 87 9.42 -38.82 45.49
C ASP A 87 8.26 -39.04 44.48
N SER A 88 7.59 -40.21 44.49
CA SER A 88 7.27 -40.91 43.23
C SER A 88 6.02 -41.85 43.18
N LYS A 89 5.58 -42.17 41.94
CA LYS A 89 4.69 -43.28 41.47
C LYS A 89 3.16 -43.25 41.75
N GLY A 90 2.41 -44.00 40.91
CA GLY A 90 0.95 -44.30 40.96
C GLY A 90 0.17 -43.62 39.81
N HIS A 91 -0.34 -44.23 38.72
CA HIS A 91 -1.00 -45.53 38.35
C HIS A 91 -2.55 -45.56 38.41
N GLY A 92 -3.17 -45.88 37.26
CA GLY A 92 -4.60 -46.18 37.07
C GLY A 92 -5.43 -45.02 36.45
N ALA A 93 -6.43 -45.23 35.60
CA ALA A 93 -6.82 -46.41 34.79
C ALA A 93 -7.71 -45.96 33.60
N LEU A 94 -7.94 -46.83 32.60
CA LEU A 94 -8.87 -46.61 31.47
C LEU A 94 -10.30 -47.11 31.81
N PRO A 95 -11.31 -46.75 30.99
CA PRO A 95 -11.85 -47.76 30.06
C PRO A 95 -11.92 -47.29 28.60
N ALA A 96 -12.37 -48.15 27.68
CA ALA A 96 -12.30 -47.94 26.22
C ALA A 96 -13.47 -48.58 25.44
N ASN A 97 -13.66 -48.12 24.20
CA ASN A 97 -14.23 -48.85 23.04
C ASN A 97 -13.81 -48.08 21.76
N GLU A 98 -13.19 -48.68 20.74
CA GLU A 98 -13.80 -49.47 19.63
C GLU A 98 -14.66 -48.63 18.65
N ARG A 99 -14.52 -48.65 17.31
CA ARG A 99 -13.57 -49.20 16.28
C ARG A 99 -13.49 -48.11 15.14
N SER A 100 -12.75 -48.14 14.01
CA SER A 100 -11.92 -49.07 13.20
C SER A 100 -10.85 -48.20 12.46
N ALA A 101 -9.62 -48.59 12.08
CA ALA A 101 -9.04 -49.66 11.22
C ALA A 101 -8.82 -49.29 9.72
N GLN A 102 -7.69 -49.76 9.16
CA GLN A 102 -7.15 -49.57 7.78
C GLN A 102 -6.53 -48.18 7.44
N GLY A 103 -5.32 -48.06 6.84
CA GLY A 103 -4.26 -49.08 6.66
C GLY A 103 -3.06 -48.69 5.75
N TYR A 104 -1.84 -48.62 6.33
CA TYR A 104 -0.52 -48.77 5.67
C TYR A 104 -0.04 -47.69 4.63
N PRO A 105 1.27 -47.63 4.27
CA PRO A 105 2.44 -47.54 5.17
C PRO A 105 3.51 -46.48 4.76
N ARG A 106 4.53 -46.29 5.62
CA ARG A 106 5.79 -45.56 5.32
C ARG A 106 7.02 -46.48 5.32
N ALA A 107 7.88 -46.36 4.30
CA ALA A 107 9.32 -46.65 4.33
C ALA A 107 10.00 -45.80 3.23
N SER A 108 11.13 -45.08 3.32
CA SER A 108 12.28 -44.93 4.24
C SER A 108 13.61 -45.53 3.74
N ARG A 109 14.69 -44.74 3.90
CA ARG A 109 16.15 -45.05 3.80
C ARG A 109 16.86 -45.04 2.41
N ARG A 110 17.75 -44.03 2.29
CA ARG A 110 19.20 -44.08 1.94
C ARG A 110 19.68 -44.81 0.65
N GLY A 111 20.37 -44.07 -0.22
CA GLY A 111 21.36 -44.58 -1.19
C GLY A 111 22.30 -43.46 -1.69
N ARG A 112 23.60 -43.73 -1.94
CA ARG A 112 24.61 -42.67 -2.27
C ARG A 112 25.85 -43.17 -3.06
N ALA A 113 25.84 -43.03 -4.39
CA ALA A 113 27.02 -43.02 -5.28
C ALA A 113 26.64 -42.22 -6.56
N LYS A 114 27.44 -41.44 -7.31
CA LYS A 114 28.90 -41.23 -7.59
C LYS A 114 29.58 -42.14 -8.65
N ARG A 115 29.91 -41.52 -9.80
CA ARG A 115 30.79 -41.97 -10.93
C ARG A 115 30.19 -43.10 -11.81
N ALA A 116 30.62 -43.33 -13.06
CA ALA A 116 31.80 -42.85 -13.81
C ALA A 116 31.52 -42.36 -15.26
N ARG A 117 32.50 -42.45 -16.19
CA ARG A 117 32.53 -41.89 -17.57
C ARG A 117 32.85 -42.97 -18.64
N ARG A 118 32.64 -42.61 -19.93
CA ARG A 118 32.94 -43.35 -21.21
C ARG A 118 31.90 -44.42 -21.58
N GLY A 119 31.60 -44.72 -22.86
CA GLY A 119 31.97 -44.05 -24.12
C GLY A 119 32.26 -45.02 -25.30
N VAL A 120 32.15 -44.53 -26.56
CA VAL A 120 32.57 -45.13 -27.86
C VAL A 120 31.50 -45.88 -28.72
N ALA A 121 31.06 -45.18 -29.78
CA ALA A 121 30.89 -45.53 -31.22
C ALA A 121 30.09 -46.74 -31.80
N GLY A 122 29.55 -46.51 -33.01
CA GLY A 122 29.10 -47.47 -34.04
C GLY A 122 27.64 -47.28 -34.52
N ASP A 123 27.23 -47.52 -35.78
CA ASP A 123 27.91 -47.43 -37.11
C ASP A 123 26.84 -47.42 -38.25
N GLY A 124 27.22 -47.17 -39.52
CA GLY A 124 26.39 -47.25 -40.76
C GLY A 124 25.96 -45.87 -41.33
N ARG A 125 26.03 -45.50 -42.63
CA ARG A 125 25.81 -46.11 -43.98
C ARG A 125 24.33 -46.34 -44.36
N ALA A 126 23.84 -45.98 -45.56
CA ALA A 126 24.44 -45.26 -46.71
C ALA A 126 23.43 -44.64 -47.72
N ASP A 127 23.90 -43.66 -48.51
CA ASP A 127 23.66 -43.38 -49.96
C ASP A 127 22.24 -43.25 -50.61
N LYS A 128 21.90 -42.10 -51.24
CA LYS A 128 21.93 -41.73 -52.72
C LYS A 128 20.70 -42.25 -53.54
N LYS A 129 20.19 -41.68 -54.66
CA LYS A 129 20.50 -40.51 -55.56
C LYS A 129 19.33 -40.24 -56.58
N ILE A 130 19.27 -39.04 -57.21
CA ILE A 130 18.66 -38.72 -58.56
C ILE A 130 17.09 -38.83 -58.64
N ALA A 131 16.27 -38.13 -59.46
CA ALA A 131 16.32 -37.09 -60.53
C ALA A 131 15.37 -35.90 -60.19
N ARG A 132 15.08 -34.79 -60.94
CA ARG A 132 15.43 -34.15 -62.26
C ARG A 132 14.39 -34.20 -63.43
N GLY A 133 13.65 -33.08 -63.67
CA GLY A 133 12.84 -32.76 -64.89
C GLY A 133 11.30 -32.93 -64.75
N ALA A 134 10.40 -32.28 -65.52
CA ALA A 134 10.49 -31.10 -66.43
C ALA A 134 9.08 -30.56 -66.86
N ALA A 135 9.04 -29.33 -67.43
CA ALA A 135 8.10 -28.78 -68.45
C ALA A 135 6.61 -28.37 -68.17
N SER A 136 6.32 -27.10 -68.54
CA SER A 136 5.14 -26.53 -69.26
C SER A 136 3.66 -26.67 -68.79
N GLY A 137 2.93 -25.55 -68.75
CA GLY A 137 1.45 -25.49 -68.75
C GLY A 137 0.84 -24.07 -68.64
N ASN A 138 0.26 -23.57 -69.73
CA ASN A 138 -0.56 -22.33 -69.88
C ASN A 138 -1.60 -22.65 -71.01
N PRO A 139 -2.75 -21.93 -71.26
CA PRO A 139 -3.08 -20.54 -70.95
C PRO A 139 -4.49 -20.26 -70.37
N GLY A 140 -4.82 -18.98 -70.10
CA GLY A 140 -6.17 -18.54 -69.70
C GLY A 140 -6.35 -17.03 -69.51
N ARG A 141 -6.67 -16.29 -70.59
CA ARG A 141 -7.22 -14.91 -70.64
C ARG A 141 -8.56 -14.98 -71.43
N PRO A 142 -9.42 -13.94 -71.60
CA PRO A 142 -9.14 -12.49 -71.62
C PRO A 142 -10.22 -11.58 -70.97
N THR A 143 -10.20 -10.28 -71.31
CA THR A 143 -11.31 -9.28 -71.31
C THR A 143 -11.95 -8.85 -69.97
N ALA A 144 -12.39 -7.60 -69.77
CA ALA A 144 -12.27 -6.36 -70.56
C ALA A 144 -12.25 -5.10 -69.66
N ALA A 145 -11.92 -3.94 -70.24
CA ALA A 145 -12.15 -2.59 -69.68
C ALA A 145 -13.55 -2.07 -70.15
N PRO A 146 -13.98 -0.76 -70.07
CA PRO A 146 -13.20 0.47 -70.25
C PRO A 146 -13.54 1.60 -69.20
N ASP A 147 -12.62 2.53 -68.90
CA ASP A 147 -12.53 3.94 -69.40
C ASP A 147 -13.52 4.98 -68.81
N GLN A 148 -13.04 6.06 -68.15
CA GLN A 148 -12.81 7.45 -68.67
C GLN A 148 -13.97 8.43 -68.32
N ARG A 149 -13.84 9.77 -68.27
CA ARG A 149 -12.71 10.72 -68.40
C ARG A 149 -13.06 12.09 -67.73
N HIS A 150 -12.04 12.97 -67.70
CA HIS A 150 -12.04 14.47 -67.70
C HIS A 150 -11.71 15.20 -66.37
N ALA A 151 -10.92 16.28 -66.35
CA ALA A 151 -10.15 16.97 -67.42
C ALA A 151 -8.99 17.90 -66.92
N GLN A 152 -7.85 17.88 -67.63
CA GLN A 152 -6.96 19.01 -68.01
C GLN A 152 -6.30 19.87 -66.88
N ARG A 153 -5.24 20.70 -67.09
CA ARG A 153 -4.61 21.37 -68.27
C ARG A 153 -3.05 21.43 -68.18
N PHE A 154 -2.39 21.55 -69.36
CA PHE A 154 -1.02 22.05 -69.74
C PHE A 154 0.12 22.21 -68.71
N GLY A 155 1.42 21.98 -69.00
CA GLY A 155 2.21 21.67 -70.23
C GLY A 155 3.64 21.18 -69.84
N ARG A 156 4.77 21.34 -70.57
CA ARG A 156 5.12 21.84 -71.92
C ARG A 156 6.63 21.48 -72.21
N HIS A 157 6.99 20.86 -73.36
CA HIS A 157 8.36 20.73 -73.95
C HIS A 157 9.45 19.95 -73.12
N GLU A 158 10.51 19.34 -73.67
CA GLU A 158 10.90 18.86 -75.03
C GLU A 158 12.08 17.85 -74.91
N GLN A 159 12.26 16.94 -75.90
CA GLN A 159 13.53 16.34 -76.38
C GLN A 159 14.50 15.62 -75.37
N ASP A 160 15.26 14.57 -75.72
CA ASP A 160 15.12 13.58 -76.79
C ASP A 160 15.82 12.22 -76.46
N ALA A 161 15.41 11.18 -77.16
CA ALA A 161 16.20 10.05 -77.68
C ALA A 161 17.42 9.43 -76.94
N ARG A 162 17.26 8.10 -76.69
CA ARG A 162 18.08 6.98 -77.23
C ARG A 162 19.37 6.46 -76.52
N GLN A 163 19.36 5.12 -76.39
CA GLN A 163 20.51 4.17 -76.59
C GLN A 163 21.61 4.09 -75.48
N ARG A 164 22.35 2.99 -75.27
CA ARG A 164 22.21 1.54 -75.61
C ARG A 164 23.27 0.71 -74.82
N HIS A 165 23.07 -0.61 -74.72
CA HIS A 165 24.04 -1.64 -74.29
C HIS A 165 24.56 -1.54 -72.82
N GLY A 166 25.07 -2.61 -72.20
CA GLY A 166 24.99 -4.02 -72.58
C GLY A 166 25.95 -4.95 -71.80
N ASN A 167 25.43 -6.11 -71.37
CA ASN A 167 26.13 -7.31 -70.90
C ASN A 167 26.96 -7.28 -69.58
N ALA A 168 26.76 -8.37 -68.82
CA ALA A 168 27.62 -8.87 -67.75
C ALA A 168 28.64 -9.90 -68.38
N PRO A 169 29.25 -10.89 -67.68
CA PRO A 169 29.29 -11.21 -66.25
C PRO A 169 30.69 -11.64 -65.71
N LYS A 170 30.77 -11.97 -64.40
CA LYS A 170 31.13 -13.33 -63.90
C LYS A 170 31.28 -13.40 -62.37
N ASN A 171 30.94 -14.56 -61.81
CA ASN A 171 31.05 -14.87 -60.38
C ASN A 171 32.45 -15.40 -60.02
N ALA A 172 32.99 -15.01 -58.86
CA ALA A 172 33.85 -15.86 -58.03
C ALA A 172 34.01 -15.25 -56.62
N ALA A 173 33.29 -15.77 -55.63
CA ALA A 173 33.45 -15.36 -54.23
C ALA A 173 34.38 -16.33 -53.49
N ALA A 174 35.42 -15.82 -52.81
CA ALA A 174 35.99 -16.37 -51.57
C ALA A 174 37.20 -15.58 -51.02
N GLY A 175 37.18 -15.32 -49.71
CA GLY A 175 38.34 -15.24 -48.81
C GLY A 175 39.62 -14.52 -49.26
N ARG A 176 39.74 -13.22 -48.96
CA ARG A 176 41.05 -12.55 -48.81
C ARG A 176 40.99 -11.24 -48.00
N ARG A 177 41.32 -11.29 -46.69
CA ARG A 177 41.74 -10.15 -45.84
C ARG A 177 42.19 -10.57 -44.41
N ARG A 178 43.15 -11.50 -44.30
CA ARG A 178 43.98 -11.67 -43.09
C ARG A 178 45.45 -11.92 -43.46
N ALA A 179 46.35 -11.19 -42.80
CA ALA A 179 47.74 -11.53 -42.50
C ALA A 179 48.74 -11.89 -43.64
N VAL A 180 49.14 -10.90 -44.43
CA VAL A 180 50.55 -10.70 -44.84
C VAL A 180 50.87 -9.23 -44.56
N LYS A 181 51.51 -8.80 -43.46
CA LYS A 181 52.41 -9.44 -42.47
C LYS A 181 53.78 -9.80 -43.05
N ARG A 182 54.72 -8.83 -42.92
CA ARG A 182 56.13 -8.87 -43.34
C ARG A 182 56.30 -8.70 -44.86
N ARG A 183 57.43 -8.16 -45.38
CA ARG A 183 58.74 -7.90 -44.73
C ARG A 183 59.49 -6.73 -45.40
N ALA A 184 60.48 -6.22 -44.68
CA ALA A 184 61.57 -5.33 -45.10
C ALA A 184 61.19 -3.85 -45.42
N LYS A 185 61.92 -2.81 -45.00
CA LYS A 185 63.35 -2.58 -44.63
C LYS A 185 64.25 -2.33 -45.86
N ALA A 186 65.01 -1.23 -45.80
CA ALA A 186 66.11 -0.82 -46.70
C ALA A 186 65.73 -0.29 -48.10
N ALA A 187 65.08 0.88 -48.14
CA ALA A 187 65.31 2.00 -49.08
C ALA A 187 64.45 3.18 -48.59
N VAL A 188 64.94 4.41 -48.37
CA VAL A 188 66.25 5.00 -48.68
C VAL A 188 66.88 5.61 -47.42
N ASP A 189 68.05 5.09 -47.03
CA ASP A 189 69.02 5.76 -46.12
C ASP A 189 70.06 6.51 -46.98
N THR A 190 69.71 7.70 -47.44
CA THR A 190 70.61 8.74 -48.03
C THR A 190 69.79 10.02 -48.08
N ILE A 191 70.17 11.16 -47.50
CA ILE A 191 71.47 11.88 -47.55
C ILE A 191 71.80 12.36 -46.11
N LEU A 192 72.82 11.77 -45.45
CA LEU A 192 74.19 12.31 -45.26
C LEU A 192 74.37 13.57 -44.38
N ARG A 193 74.82 13.34 -43.12
CA ARG A 193 75.84 14.10 -42.33
C ARG A 193 75.50 15.57 -41.96
N ARG A 194 75.98 16.17 -40.84
CA ARG A 194 77.25 16.05 -40.09
C ARG A 194 77.08 16.36 -38.57
N ASP A 195 78.01 15.85 -37.75
CA ASP A 195 78.79 16.44 -36.62
C ASP A 195 78.11 17.38 -35.56
N TYR A 196 78.50 17.49 -34.26
CA TYR A 196 79.19 16.62 -33.29
C TYR A 196 78.98 17.17 -31.83
N ILE A 197 79.26 16.34 -30.82
CA ILE A 197 79.02 16.41 -29.35
C ILE A 197 79.28 17.74 -28.56
N ARG A 198 78.34 18.12 -27.65
CA ARG A 198 78.49 18.59 -26.22
C ARG A 198 77.09 18.98 -25.65
N GLU A 199 76.50 18.31 -24.65
CA GLU A 199 76.71 18.35 -23.17
C GLU A 199 76.48 19.74 -22.53
N MET A 200 75.65 19.97 -21.49
CA MET A 200 74.80 19.10 -20.61
C MET A 200 73.39 19.72 -20.46
N ARG A 201 72.26 19.01 -20.65
CA ARG A 201 71.55 18.14 -19.69
C ARG A 201 71.04 18.77 -18.36
N LEU A 202 69.90 19.46 -18.43
CA LEU A 202 68.71 18.95 -17.72
C LEU A 202 67.64 18.62 -18.79
N PRO A 203 67.23 17.35 -18.95
CA PRO A 203 66.45 16.95 -20.11
C PRO A 203 64.98 17.40 -20.01
N ARG A 204 64.60 18.42 -20.80
CA ARG A 204 63.21 18.84 -21.06
C ARG A 204 62.27 17.66 -21.38
N ARG A 205 62.81 16.59 -21.98
CA ARG A 205 62.11 15.31 -22.23
C ARG A 205 61.67 14.57 -20.96
N TRP A 206 62.39 14.67 -19.83
CA TRP A 206 61.96 14.10 -18.55
C TRP A 206 60.91 14.97 -17.87
N LEU A 207 60.99 16.31 -17.95
CA LEU A 207 59.91 17.19 -17.50
C LEU A 207 58.63 16.93 -18.30
N CYS A 208 58.70 16.82 -19.63
CA CYS A 208 57.55 16.43 -20.45
C CYS A 208 57.03 15.02 -20.12
N ARG A 209 57.91 14.04 -19.85
CA ARG A 209 57.48 12.68 -19.44
C ARG A 209 56.89 12.63 -18.03
N ALA A 210 57.38 13.43 -17.09
CA ALA A 210 56.83 13.54 -15.74
C ALA A 210 55.47 14.26 -15.77
N ALA A 211 55.34 15.33 -16.55
CA ALA A 211 54.06 16.00 -16.80
C ALA A 211 53.06 15.07 -17.50
N LEU A 212 53.49 14.31 -18.52
CA LEU A 212 52.64 13.34 -19.20
C LEU A 212 52.26 12.17 -18.27
N ALA A 213 53.17 11.69 -17.42
CA ALA A 213 52.89 10.65 -16.43
C ALA A 213 51.93 11.14 -15.34
N ALA A 214 52.08 12.38 -14.86
CA ALA A 214 51.14 13.00 -13.92
C ALA A 214 49.77 13.23 -14.57
N LEU A 215 49.73 13.63 -15.84
CA LEU A 215 48.50 13.73 -16.62
C LEU A 215 47.84 12.35 -16.79
N CYS A 216 48.60 11.33 -17.17
CA CYS A 216 48.10 9.95 -17.28
C CYS A 216 47.66 9.36 -15.93
N LEU A 217 48.31 9.70 -14.81
CA LEU A 217 47.85 9.33 -13.47
C LEU A 217 46.56 10.06 -13.08
N GLY A 218 46.45 11.35 -13.39
CA GLY A 218 45.21 12.13 -13.22
C GLY A 218 44.04 11.59 -14.07
N PHE A 219 44.32 11.14 -15.30
CA PHE A 219 43.34 10.48 -16.18
C PHE A 219 43.13 8.98 -15.88
N ALA A 220 43.99 8.36 -15.07
CA ALA A 220 43.79 6.99 -14.55
C ALA A 220 42.98 6.97 -13.23
N ALA A 221 43.01 8.06 -12.45
CA ALA A 221 42.26 8.19 -11.20
C ALA A 221 40.73 7.91 -11.31
N PRO A 222 40.02 8.17 -12.44
CA PRO A 222 38.61 7.78 -12.59
C PRO A 222 38.37 6.26 -12.67
N LEU A 223 39.36 5.46 -13.10
CA LEU A 223 39.17 4.05 -13.46
C LEU A 223 38.98 3.09 -12.27
N VAL A 224 39.03 3.60 -11.03
CA VAL A 224 38.67 2.82 -9.83
C VAL A 224 37.21 3.04 -9.39
N HIS A 225 36.54 4.11 -9.87
CA HIS A 225 35.15 4.44 -9.49
C HIS A 225 34.25 4.78 -10.69
N ALA A 226 34.42 4.05 -11.80
CA ALA A 226 33.60 4.17 -13.01
C ALA A 226 33.02 2.81 -13.46
N ARG A 227 32.01 2.32 -12.74
CA ARG A 227 31.04 1.34 -13.27
C ARG A 227 29.62 1.84 -13.07
N ALA A 228 28.89 1.97 -14.17
CA ALA A 228 27.44 2.14 -14.17
C ALA A 228 26.75 0.77 -14.28
N GLY A 229 25.60 0.63 -13.63
CA GLY A 229 24.65 -0.47 -13.89
C GLY A 229 24.63 -1.62 -12.88
N GLY A 230 23.66 -1.57 -11.95
CA GLY A 230 22.83 -2.70 -11.50
C GLY A 230 23.44 -3.82 -10.64
N GLY A 231 22.56 -4.51 -9.90
CA GLY A 231 22.85 -5.78 -9.22
C GLY A 231 22.48 -5.78 -7.73
N HIS A 232 21.60 -6.69 -7.31
CA HIS A 232 21.22 -6.90 -5.91
C HIS A 232 21.98 -8.09 -5.30
N SER A 233 22.24 -8.05 -4.00
CA SER A 233 22.22 -9.24 -3.14
C SER A 233 22.14 -8.86 -1.67
N TYR A 234 21.11 -9.34 -0.95
CA TYR A 234 21.06 -9.32 0.50
C TYR A 234 21.77 -10.55 1.08
N SER A 235 22.50 -10.38 2.18
CA SER A 235 22.68 -11.41 3.21
C SER A 235 22.99 -10.72 4.55
N GLY A 236 22.40 -11.21 5.63
CA GLY A 236 22.63 -10.68 6.98
C GLY A 236 23.70 -11.47 7.75
N GLY A 237 24.32 -10.84 8.74
CA GLY A 237 25.30 -11.49 9.61
C GLY A 237 25.75 -10.58 10.75
N SER A 238 25.54 -11.03 11.99
CA SER A 238 25.94 -10.30 13.20
C SER A 238 27.46 -10.22 13.36
N SER A 239 27.97 -9.09 13.86
CA SER A 239 28.98 -9.06 14.93
C SER A 239 29.18 -7.64 15.46
N GLY A 240 29.49 -7.51 16.74
CA GLY A 240 29.77 -6.22 17.38
C GLY A 240 31.20 -5.74 17.12
N GLY A 241 31.38 -4.44 16.91
CA GLY A 241 32.68 -3.80 16.76
C GLY A 241 32.60 -2.34 17.21
N GLY A 242 32.94 -2.08 18.47
CA GLY A 242 32.86 -0.74 19.06
C GLY A 242 33.98 0.16 18.54
N PHE A 243 33.64 1.15 17.72
CA PHE A 243 34.57 2.21 17.31
C PHE A 243 34.35 3.48 18.13
N SER A 244 35.20 3.67 19.14
CA SER A 244 35.30 4.89 19.95
C SER A 244 35.87 6.04 19.11
N GLY A 245 34.98 6.77 18.43
CA GLY A 245 35.31 8.00 17.69
C GLY A 245 35.81 9.11 18.63
N GLY A 246 37.11 9.12 18.91
CA GLY A 246 37.75 10.09 19.79
C GLY A 246 37.58 11.54 19.34
N ARG A 247 37.32 12.44 20.29
CA ARG A 247 37.20 13.88 20.01
C ARG A 247 38.59 14.47 19.80
N SER A 248 38.95 14.77 18.55
CA SER A 248 40.18 15.50 18.21
C SER A 248 40.03 16.99 18.54
N SER A 249 40.19 17.33 19.81
CA SER A 249 40.28 18.73 20.25
C SER A 249 41.52 19.41 19.65
N TYR A 250 41.34 20.62 19.14
CA TYR A 250 42.39 21.47 18.60
C TYR A 250 43.21 22.10 19.75
N SER A 251 44.19 21.38 20.27
CA SER A 251 45.24 21.94 21.13
C SER A 251 46.38 22.51 20.28
N GLY A 252 46.66 23.80 20.44
CA GLY A 252 47.75 24.48 19.74
C GLY A 252 49.07 24.37 20.49
N GLY A 253 50.17 24.23 19.75
CA GLY A 253 51.50 24.68 20.16
C GLY A 253 52.24 23.85 21.21
N SER A 254 53.17 23.00 20.76
CA SER A 254 54.46 22.81 21.43
C SER A 254 55.52 22.42 20.40
N SER A 255 56.74 22.91 20.57
CA SER A 255 57.77 22.92 19.53
C SER A 255 58.79 21.79 19.67
N SER A 256 59.08 21.11 18.56
CA SER A 256 60.27 20.27 18.39
C SER A 256 60.71 20.32 16.92
N ARG A 257 61.99 20.06 16.64
CA ARG A 257 62.68 20.54 15.42
C ARG A 257 63.01 19.42 14.43
N ARG A 258 62.94 19.77 13.13
CA ARG A 258 63.65 19.15 11.97
C ARG A 258 63.34 17.65 11.73
N SER A 259 62.53 17.34 10.73
CA SER A 259 63.08 16.99 9.41
C SER A 259 62.18 17.39 8.22
N SER A 260 61.51 18.55 8.33
CA SER A 260 60.66 19.08 7.27
C SER A 260 61.45 19.43 6.00
N GLY A 261 61.42 18.52 5.01
CA GLY A 261 61.38 18.96 3.62
C GLY A 261 60.18 19.91 3.42
N PRO A 262 60.23 20.84 2.44
CA PRO A 262 59.14 21.77 2.21
C PRO A 262 57.83 21.00 1.99
N ASP A 263 56.80 21.35 2.75
CA ASP A 263 55.51 20.66 2.73
C ASP A 263 54.96 20.64 1.29
N PHE A 264 54.18 19.60 0.96
CA PHE A 264 53.63 19.43 -0.38
C PHE A 264 52.82 20.66 -0.81
N LEU A 265 52.13 21.31 0.13
CA LEU A 265 51.46 22.60 -0.09
C LEU A 265 52.45 23.74 -0.40
N THR A 266 53.57 23.85 0.32
CA THR A 266 54.62 24.84 0.07
C THR A 266 55.28 24.65 -1.30
N LEU A 267 55.62 23.40 -1.67
CA LEU A 267 56.15 23.06 -2.99
C LEU A 267 55.15 23.37 -4.10
N TYR A 268 53.87 23.04 -3.90
CA TYR A 268 52.81 23.33 -4.84
C TYR A 268 52.65 24.83 -5.09
N LEU A 269 52.61 25.64 -4.03
CA LEU A 269 52.46 27.10 -4.11
C LEU A 269 53.68 27.77 -4.77
N LEU A 270 54.90 27.29 -4.49
CA LEU A 270 56.13 27.75 -5.15
C LEU A 270 56.19 27.36 -6.64
N TRP A 271 55.69 26.18 -7.00
CA TRP A 271 55.59 25.75 -8.39
C TRP A 271 54.51 26.56 -9.15
N ALA A 272 53.36 26.79 -8.52
CA ALA A 272 52.24 27.53 -9.10
C ALA A 272 52.58 29.01 -9.35
N SER A 273 53.21 29.68 -8.38
CA SER A 273 53.63 31.08 -8.53
C SER A 273 54.72 31.27 -9.60
N ARG A 274 55.60 30.28 -9.78
CA ARG A 274 56.66 30.30 -10.81
C ARG A 274 56.16 29.88 -12.21
N ASN A 275 54.95 29.34 -12.33
CA ASN A 275 54.33 28.93 -13.60
C ASN A 275 52.86 29.45 -13.69
N PRO A 276 52.61 30.76 -13.58
CA PRO A 276 51.27 31.31 -13.28
C PRO A 276 50.19 30.91 -14.30
N LEU A 277 50.54 30.81 -15.58
CA LEU A 277 49.65 30.37 -16.68
C LEU A 277 49.10 28.94 -16.53
N ILE A 278 49.71 28.11 -15.68
CA ILE A 278 49.30 26.73 -15.41
C ILE A 278 48.92 26.56 -13.92
N GLY A 279 49.67 27.20 -13.03
CA GLY A 279 49.49 27.16 -11.58
C GLY A 279 48.15 27.73 -11.10
N PHE A 280 47.73 28.90 -11.60
CA PHE A 280 46.46 29.48 -11.19
C PHE A 280 45.24 28.69 -11.71
N PRO A 281 45.17 28.29 -13.00
CA PRO A 281 44.09 27.41 -13.48
C PRO A 281 44.03 26.06 -12.74
N LEU A 282 45.17 25.44 -12.44
CA LEU A 282 45.20 24.18 -11.69
C LEU A 282 44.74 24.37 -10.23
N THR A 283 45.13 25.47 -9.57
CA THR A 283 44.68 25.79 -8.20
C THR A 283 43.17 26.00 -8.18
N LEU A 284 42.62 26.78 -9.12
CA LEU A 284 41.18 27.02 -9.24
C LEU A 284 40.41 25.74 -9.55
N PHE A 285 40.94 24.87 -10.40
CA PHE A 285 40.34 23.57 -10.69
C PHE A 285 40.35 22.63 -9.46
N LEU A 286 41.43 22.58 -8.69
CA LEU A 286 41.48 21.82 -7.44
C LEU A 286 40.52 22.38 -6.39
N LEU A 287 40.47 23.71 -6.21
CA LEU A 287 39.49 24.35 -5.32
C LEU A 287 38.05 24.07 -5.74
N TYR A 288 37.76 24.09 -7.05
CA TYR A 288 36.47 23.69 -7.60
C TYR A 288 36.14 22.22 -7.31
N LEU A 289 37.10 21.31 -7.49
CA LEU A 289 36.91 19.90 -7.13
C LEU A 289 36.68 19.69 -5.63
N PHE A 290 37.43 20.38 -4.76
CA PHE A 290 37.21 20.34 -3.31
C PHE A 290 35.85 20.94 -2.91
N PHE A 291 35.41 22.02 -3.56
CA PHE A 291 34.11 22.63 -3.36
C PHE A 291 32.97 21.69 -3.78
N VAL A 292 33.05 21.08 -4.97
CA VAL A 292 32.08 20.10 -5.48
C VAL A 292 32.06 18.84 -4.59
N ALA A 293 33.23 18.32 -4.19
CA ALA A 293 33.33 17.19 -3.27
C ALA A 293 32.75 17.53 -1.89
N GLY A 294 32.99 18.74 -1.38
CA GLY A 294 32.42 19.25 -0.13
C GLY A 294 30.89 19.37 -0.19
N GLN A 295 30.32 19.91 -1.27
CA GLN A 295 28.87 19.98 -1.46
C GLN A 295 28.22 18.59 -1.58
N GLN A 296 28.87 17.65 -2.26
CA GLN A 296 28.43 16.24 -2.31
C GLN A 296 28.51 15.56 -0.94
N GLY A 297 29.62 15.76 -0.21
CA GLY A 297 29.83 15.23 1.14
C GLY A 297 28.81 15.76 2.14
N HIS A 298 28.60 17.07 2.18
CA HIS A 298 27.56 17.71 2.99
C HIS A 298 26.16 17.18 2.65
N SER A 299 25.86 17.02 1.36
CA SER A 299 24.54 16.49 0.94
C SER A 299 24.31 15.04 1.33
N ARG A 300 25.35 14.19 1.22
CA ARG A 300 25.31 12.80 1.74
C ARG A 300 25.15 12.77 3.26
N HIS A 301 25.85 13.64 3.99
CA HIS A 301 25.72 13.74 5.45
C HIS A 301 24.30 14.13 5.87
N VAL A 302 23.74 15.20 5.29
CA VAL A 302 22.35 15.64 5.53
C VAL A 302 21.36 14.50 5.25
N GLY A 303 21.47 13.84 4.10
CA GLY A 303 20.59 12.72 3.75
C GLY A 303 20.69 11.53 4.72
N SER A 304 21.91 11.14 5.09
CA SER A 304 22.14 10.08 6.09
C SER A 304 21.61 10.44 7.47
N THR A 305 21.60 11.73 7.82
CA THR A 305 21.01 12.24 9.07
C THR A 305 19.50 12.16 9.00
N ILE A 306 18.88 12.62 7.89
CA ILE A 306 17.42 12.54 7.69
C ILE A 306 16.95 11.10 7.83
N ARG A 307 17.53 10.16 7.06
CA ARG A 307 17.11 8.74 7.09
C ARG A 307 17.19 8.15 8.50
N ARG A 308 18.32 8.31 9.18
CA ARG A 308 18.51 7.82 10.56
C ARG A 308 17.57 8.47 11.56
N GLY A 309 17.20 9.74 11.37
CA GLY A 309 16.27 10.43 12.26
C GLY A 309 14.81 10.06 12.02
N VAL A 310 14.42 9.77 10.78
CA VAL A 310 13.10 9.20 10.45
C VAL A 310 12.98 7.78 11.03
N GLU A 311 14.01 6.95 10.84
CA GLU A 311 14.11 5.60 11.39
C GLU A 311 14.06 5.62 12.94
N ALA A 312 14.81 6.52 13.59
CA ALA A 312 14.75 6.72 15.03
C ALA A 312 13.38 7.23 15.50
N GLN A 313 12.78 8.21 14.82
CA GLN A 313 11.48 8.77 15.19
C GLN A 313 10.35 7.74 15.07
N ALA A 314 10.35 6.92 14.02
CA ALA A 314 9.44 5.79 13.88
C ALA A 314 9.64 4.76 15.01
N SER A 315 10.90 4.42 15.32
CA SER A 315 11.24 3.50 16.41
C SER A 315 10.76 4.02 17.77
N HIS A 316 10.96 5.29 18.08
CA HIS A 316 10.49 5.92 19.31
C HIS A 316 8.96 5.94 19.43
N LEU A 317 8.23 6.22 18.33
CA LEU A 317 6.76 6.19 18.33
C LEU A 317 6.23 4.77 18.55
N ARG A 318 6.82 3.78 17.87
CA ARG A 318 6.50 2.36 18.04
C ARG A 318 6.72 1.91 19.49
N GLU A 319 7.85 2.28 20.10
CA GLU A 319 8.13 1.87 21.48
C GLU A 319 7.23 2.57 22.49
N ALA A 320 6.91 3.87 22.32
CA ALA A 320 5.92 4.56 23.14
C ALA A 320 4.50 3.97 23.02
N GLY A 321 4.16 3.39 21.85
CA GLY A 321 2.97 2.56 21.69
C GLY A 321 3.03 1.29 22.52
N PHE A 322 4.15 0.56 22.46
CA PHE A 322 4.35 -0.65 23.28
C PHE A 322 4.45 -0.38 24.78
N GLU A 323 5.01 0.74 25.23
CA GLU A 323 5.02 1.16 26.63
C GLU A 323 3.59 1.25 27.18
N LYS A 324 2.69 1.96 26.48
CA LYS A 324 1.26 2.04 26.83
C LYS A 324 0.60 0.66 26.90
N ILE A 325 0.88 -0.20 25.91
CA ILE A 325 0.33 -1.56 25.83
C ILE A 325 0.83 -2.40 27.02
N ARG A 326 2.15 -2.48 27.24
CA ARG A 326 2.77 -3.28 28.33
C ARG A 326 2.41 -2.74 29.72
N ALA A 327 2.20 -1.44 29.88
CA ALA A 327 1.73 -0.85 31.14
C ALA A 327 0.33 -1.35 31.56
N ARG A 328 -0.53 -1.71 30.60
CA ARG A 328 -1.83 -2.35 30.88
C ARG A 328 -1.80 -3.87 30.76
N ASP A 329 -0.90 -4.44 29.97
CA ASP A 329 -0.76 -5.87 29.70
C ASP A 329 0.72 -6.31 29.77
N PRO A 330 1.29 -6.47 30.98
CA PRO A 330 2.71 -6.82 31.16
C PRO A 330 3.11 -8.19 30.58
N ALA A 331 2.14 -9.02 30.20
CA ALA A 331 2.35 -10.33 29.57
C ALA A 331 2.49 -10.24 28.03
N PHE A 332 2.39 -9.05 27.43
CA PHE A 332 2.49 -8.86 25.98
C PHE A 332 3.91 -9.09 25.43
N ASP A 333 4.09 -10.16 24.64
CA ASP A 333 5.29 -10.47 23.85
C ASP A 333 5.05 -10.18 22.36
N GLU A 334 5.83 -9.24 21.78
CA GLU A 334 5.80 -8.94 20.34
C GLU A 334 6.10 -10.20 19.50
N ALA A 335 7.02 -11.06 19.94
CA ALA A 335 7.38 -12.27 19.22
C ALA A 335 6.26 -13.32 19.26
N ALA A 336 5.53 -13.45 20.37
CA ALA A 336 4.32 -14.28 20.48
C ALA A 336 3.23 -13.76 19.56
N PHE A 337 2.96 -12.45 19.60
CA PHE A 337 2.00 -11.83 18.72
C PHE A 337 2.32 -12.08 17.24
N LEU A 338 3.57 -11.87 16.80
CA LEU A 338 3.99 -12.15 15.42
C LEU A 338 3.87 -13.64 15.04
N ARG A 339 4.10 -14.59 15.97
CA ARG A 339 3.83 -16.02 15.75
C ARG A 339 2.33 -16.29 15.49
N ARG A 340 1.44 -15.62 16.22
CA ARG A 340 -0.02 -15.70 16.01
C ARG A 340 -0.43 -15.06 14.68
N VAL A 341 0.07 -13.87 14.36
CA VAL A 341 -0.18 -13.19 13.07
C VAL A 341 0.22 -14.07 11.88
N LYS A 342 1.37 -14.77 11.95
CA LYS A 342 1.78 -15.73 10.91
C LYS A 342 0.83 -16.92 10.75
N ASN A 343 0.23 -17.41 11.84
CA ASN A 343 -0.82 -18.44 11.81
C ASN A 343 -2.10 -17.91 11.14
N GLY A 344 -2.59 -16.74 11.58
CA GLY A 344 -3.75 -16.07 10.99
C GLY A 344 -3.58 -15.77 9.51
N PHE A 345 -2.41 -15.29 9.09
CA PHE A 345 -2.07 -15.04 7.69
C PHE A 345 -2.24 -16.30 6.83
N LEU A 346 -1.63 -17.42 7.23
CA LEU A 346 -1.70 -18.67 6.49
C LEU A 346 -3.14 -19.23 6.43
N LYS A 347 -3.89 -19.17 7.55
CA LYS A 347 -5.31 -19.55 7.58
C LYS A 347 -6.17 -18.71 6.63
N THR A 348 -5.96 -17.40 6.57
CA THR A 348 -6.72 -16.50 5.66
C THR A 348 -6.41 -16.79 4.19
N GLN A 349 -5.15 -17.02 3.84
CA GLN A 349 -4.74 -17.35 2.46
C GLN A 349 -5.29 -18.73 2.01
N GLU A 350 -5.39 -19.68 2.94
CA GLU A 350 -6.06 -20.98 2.70
C GLU A 350 -7.59 -20.81 2.54
N ALA A 351 -8.24 -20.08 3.44
CA ALA A 351 -9.67 -19.80 3.41
C ALA A 351 -10.10 -19.09 2.11
N TRP A 352 -9.30 -18.11 1.68
CA TRP A 352 -9.42 -17.41 0.40
C TRP A 352 -9.30 -18.36 -0.80
N SER A 353 -8.27 -19.21 -0.83
CA SER A 353 -8.04 -20.20 -1.91
C SER A 353 -9.14 -21.27 -2.01
N ARG A 354 -9.83 -21.55 -0.89
CA ARG A 354 -11.00 -22.44 -0.79
C ARG A 354 -12.33 -21.72 -1.10
N GLN A 355 -12.31 -20.40 -1.28
CA GLN A 355 -13.47 -19.53 -1.39
C GLN A 355 -14.49 -19.64 -0.24
N ASP A 356 -14.00 -19.85 0.98
CA ASP A 356 -14.79 -19.91 2.21
C ASP A 356 -14.03 -19.25 3.38
N MET A 357 -14.40 -18.01 3.71
CA MET A 357 -13.78 -17.22 4.78
C MET A 357 -14.27 -17.56 6.18
N ARG A 358 -15.25 -18.47 6.33
CA ARG A 358 -15.84 -18.77 7.64
C ARG A 358 -14.76 -19.20 8.64
N ALA A 359 -13.81 -20.04 8.22
CA ALA A 359 -12.70 -20.54 9.05
C ALA A 359 -11.79 -19.46 9.69
N VAL A 360 -11.86 -18.20 9.25
CA VAL A 360 -11.15 -17.07 9.86
C VAL A 360 -12.06 -15.98 10.43
N ARG A 361 -13.39 -16.08 10.23
CA ARG A 361 -14.41 -15.08 10.62
C ARG A 361 -14.24 -14.56 12.06
N ALA A 362 -13.87 -15.42 12.99
CA ALA A 362 -13.72 -15.08 14.40
C ALA A 362 -12.72 -13.93 14.68
N PHE A 363 -11.65 -13.80 13.89
CA PHE A 363 -10.65 -12.74 14.06
C PHE A 363 -10.71 -11.63 13.01
N LEU A 364 -11.71 -11.62 12.11
CA LEU A 364 -11.90 -10.54 11.14
C LEU A 364 -12.90 -9.50 11.66
N SER A 365 -12.62 -8.22 11.43
CA SER A 365 -13.65 -7.17 11.53
C SER A 365 -14.78 -7.41 10.53
N ASP A 366 -15.89 -6.70 10.72
CA ASP A 366 -17.04 -6.86 9.83
C ASP A 366 -16.73 -6.29 8.42
N GLY A 367 -15.93 -5.22 8.30
CA GLY A 367 -15.45 -4.66 7.04
C GLY A 367 -14.47 -5.55 6.27
N VAL A 368 -13.49 -6.17 6.96
CA VAL A 368 -12.56 -7.12 6.31
C VAL A 368 -13.28 -8.39 5.86
N PHE A 369 -14.28 -8.85 6.61
CA PHE A 369 -15.09 -10.00 6.22
C PHE A 369 -16.01 -9.70 5.02
N GLU A 370 -16.73 -8.57 5.01
CA GLU A 370 -17.59 -8.17 3.89
C GLU A 370 -16.77 -7.96 2.60
N ARG A 371 -15.56 -7.38 2.69
CA ARG A 371 -14.59 -7.32 1.57
C ARG A 371 -14.36 -8.69 0.94
N PHE A 372 -13.93 -9.67 1.74
CA PHE A 372 -13.60 -10.98 1.20
C PHE A 372 -14.83 -11.72 0.69
N ARG A 373 -15.98 -11.61 1.37
CA ARG A 373 -17.26 -12.17 0.89
C ARG A 373 -17.60 -11.67 -0.52
N ILE A 374 -17.62 -10.36 -0.71
CA ILE A 374 -17.97 -9.73 -1.99
C ILE A 374 -16.99 -10.09 -3.09
N TYR A 375 -15.68 -10.16 -2.78
CA TYR A 375 -14.70 -10.67 -3.73
C TYR A 375 -14.95 -12.12 -4.16
N LEU A 376 -15.30 -13.00 -3.22
CA LEU A 376 -15.56 -14.41 -3.53
C LEU A 376 -16.89 -14.61 -4.27
N GLU A 377 -17.88 -13.77 -3.99
CA GLU A 377 -19.15 -13.70 -4.75
C GLU A 377 -18.87 -13.27 -6.20
N MET A 378 -18.07 -12.21 -6.43
CA MET A 378 -17.62 -11.77 -7.75
C MET A 378 -16.79 -12.83 -8.51
N GLN A 379 -15.84 -13.51 -7.84
CA GLN A 379 -15.06 -14.59 -8.46
C GLN A 379 -15.96 -15.73 -8.96
N LYS A 380 -16.92 -16.17 -8.13
CA LYS A 380 -17.88 -17.23 -8.46
C LYS A 380 -18.78 -16.81 -9.63
N ALA A 381 -19.26 -15.56 -9.65
CA ALA A 381 -20.00 -15.00 -10.78
C ALA A 381 -19.18 -14.95 -12.09
N LEU A 382 -17.87 -14.73 -12.00
CA LEU A 382 -16.92 -14.77 -13.13
C LEU A 382 -16.41 -16.17 -13.48
N GLY A 383 -16.92 -17.24 -12.84
CA GLY A 383 -16.59 -18.63 -13.18
C GLY A 383 -15.18 -19.08 -12.78
N PHE A 384 -14.50 -18.36 -11.88
CA PHE A 384 -13.15 -18.69 -11.41
C PHE A 384 -13.01 -18.71 -9.88
N ARG A 385 -11.87 -19.23 -9.43
CA ARG A 385 -11.35 -19.00 -8.09
C ARG A 385 -9.87 -18.66 -8.12
N ASN A 386 -9.45 -17.78 -7.23
CA ASN A 386 -8.04 -17.59 -6.97
C ASN A 386 -7.46 -18.79 -6.19
N ALA A 387 -6.19 -19.08 -6.39
CA ALA A 387 -5.47 -20.15 -5.72
C ALA A 387 -4.06 -19.68 -5.33
N MET A 388 -3.75 -19.72 -4.03
CA MET A 388 -2.46 -19.35 -3.47
C MET A 388 -1.66 -20.61 -3.11
N GLU A 389 -0.76 -21.04 -4.00
CA GLU A 389 0.11 -22.18 -3.76
C GLU A 389 1.46 -21.77 -3.15
N GLY A 390 2.05 -22.65 -2.32
CA GLY A 390 3.40 -22.43 -1.77
C GLY A 390 3.56 -21.18 -0.91
N VAL A 391 2.47 -20.72 -0.25
CA VAL A 391 2.46 -19.51 0.57
C VAL A 391 3.51 -19.59 1.67
N SER A 392 4.44 -18.65 1.67
CA SER A 392 5.55 -18.58 2.61
C SER A 392 5.71 -17.15 3.15
N VAL A 393 5.76 -17.00 4.48
CA VAL A 393 6.10 -15.72 5.14
C VAL A 393 7.61 -15.67 5.33
N LEU A 394 8.24 -14.75 4.61
CA LEU A 394 9.69 -14.51 4.55
C LEU A 394 10.15 -13.68 5.75
N ALA A 395 9.41 -12.61 6.08
CA ALA A 395 9.64 -11.77 7.25
C ALA A 395 8.31 -11.20 7.77
N SER A 396 8.28 -10.83 9.06
CA SER A 396 7.14 -10.16 9.69
C SER A 396 7.61 -9.29 10.85
N ALA A 397 7.14 -8.05 10.94
CA ALA A 397 7.51 -7.12 12.01
C ALA A 397 6.38 -6.12 12.30
N VAL A 398 6.23 -5.69 13.56
CA VAL A 398 5.40 -4.53 13.87
C VAL A 398 6.13 -3.27 13.43
N ILE A 399 5.57 -2.54 12.46
CA ILE A 399 6.17 -1.31 11.91
C ILE A 399 5.63 -0.05 12.59
N GLN A 400 4.43 -0.12 13.15
CA GLN A 400 3.80 0.97 13.91
C GLN A 400 2.92 0.36 14.99
N ALA A 401 3.00 0.92 16.20
CA ALA A 401 2.23 0.49 17.37
C ALA A 401 1.62 1.74 18.01
N GLU A 402 0.31 1.70 18.26
CA GLU A 402 -0.47 2.83 18.73
C GLU A 402 -1.44 2.40 19.83
N SER A 403 -1.89 3.38 20.60
CA SER A 403 -2.78 3.15 21.73
C SER A 403 -3.45 4.46 22.13
N ASP A 404 -4.77 4.47 22.01
CA ASP A 404 -5.69 5.58 22.26
C ASP A 404 -6.72 5.18 23.36
N PRO A 405 -7.75 5.99 23.68
CA PRO A 405 -8.75 5.64 24.70
C PRO A 405 -9.64 4.42 24.38
N HIS A 406 -9.73 4.03 23.11
CA HIS A 406 -10.69 3.05 22.59
C HIS A 406 -10.03 1.78 22.05
N PHE A 407 -8.82 1.87 21.47
CA PHE A 407 -8.05 0.76 20.90
C PHE A 407 -6.54 0.81 21.19
N ASP A 408 -5.96 -0.37 21.39
CA ASP A 408 -4.55 -0.68 21.16
C ASP A 408 -4.44 -1.23 19.72
N THR A 409 -3.56 -0.66 18.89
CA THR A 409 -3.47 -0.93 17.45
C THR A 409 -2.03 -1.30 17.05
N LEU A 410 -1.85 -2.38 16.28
CA LEU A 410 -0.56 -2.86 15.78
C LEU A 410 -0.61 -3.06 14.27
N HIS A 411 0.20 -2.31 13.53
CA HIS A 411 0.38 -2.47 12.09
C HIS A 411 1.56 -3.40 11.82
N VAL A 412 1.27 -4.56 11.25
CA VAL A 412 2.26 -5.62 11.00
C VAL A 412 2.59 -5.67 9.51
N ARG A 413 3.85 -5.41 9.16
CA ARG A 413 4.38 -5.71 7.83
C ARG A 413 4.56 -7.22 7.72
N ILE A 414 4.05 -7.81 6.65
CA ILE A 414 4.23 -9.22 6.29
C ILE A 414 4.84 -9.26 4.88
N ASP A 415 6.11 -9.67 4.79
CA ASP A 415 6.78 -9.96 3.52
C ASP A 415 6.60 -11.45 3.22
N ALA A 416 5.98 -11.77 2.09
CA ALA A 416 5.59 -13.11 1.71
C ALA A 416 5.93 -13.45 0.26
N ALA A 417 5.87 -14.74 -0.10
CA ALA A 417 5.91 -15.20 -1.47
C ALA A 417 4.95 -16.38 -1.68
N ALA A 418 4.19 -16.34 -2.77
CA ALA A 418 3.22 -17.37 -3.16
C ALA A 418 3.15 -17.49 -4.69
N THR A 419 2.76 -18.66 -5.18
CA THR A 419 2.26 -18.82 -6.55
C THR A 419 0.79 -18.44 -6.54
N ASP A 420 0.54 -17.16 -6.79
CA ASP A 420 -0.78 -16.58 -7.01
C ASP A 420 -1.23 -16.85 -8.46
N TYR A 421 -2.32 -17.59 -8.64
CA TYR A 421 -2.86 -17.92 -9.95
C TYR A 421 -4.38 -18.15 -9.89
N ASP A 422 -5.07 -17.95 -11.02
CA ASP A 422 -6.53 -18.14 -11.09
C ASP A 422 -6.86 -19.42 -11.87
N VAL A 423 -7.89 -20.14 -11.44
CA VAL A 423 -8.39 -21.35 -12.12
C VAL A 423 -9.90 -21.28 -12.32
N SER A 424 -10.42 -22.02 -13.30
CA SER A 424 -11.87 -22.27 -13.39
C SER A 424 -12.39 -22.89 -12.07
N LEU A 425 -13.67 -22.71 -11.75
CA LEU A 425 -14.24 -23.19 -10.48
C LEU A 425 -14.00 -24.69 -10.22
N GLU A 426 -13.99 -25.52 -11.27
CA GLU A 426 -13.74 -26.98 -11.18
C GLU A 426 -12.24 -27.32 -11.22
N GLY A 427 -11.35 -26.33 -11.20
CA GLY A 427 -9.89 -26.48 -11.16
C GLY A 427 -9.24 -26.97 -12.46
N ARG A 428 -10.00 -27.10 -13.55
CA ARG A 428 -9.57 -27.79 -14.79
C ARG A 428 -8.66 -26.96 -15.69
N LYS A 429 -8.77 -25.63 -15.65
CA LYS A 429 -8.00 -24.72 -16.49
C LYS A 429 -7.41 -23.58 -15.64
N VAL A 430 -6.14 -23.25 -15.86
CA VAL A 430 -5.51 -22.01 -15.36
C VAL A 430 -5.90 -20.85 -16.28
N LEU A 431 -6.25 -19.71 -15.68
CA LEU A 431 -6.78 -18.52 -16.35
C LEU A 431 -5.83 -17.30 -16.23
N ARG A 432 -5.03 -17.24 -15.16
CA ARG A 432 -3.97 -16.24 -14.93
C ARG A 432 -2.75 -16.95 -14.35
N ASN A 433 -1.54 -16.49 -14.69
CA ASN A 433 -0.26 -17.10 -14.28
C ASN A 433 -0.14 -18.59 -14.64
N GLU A 434 -0.38 -18.93 -15.92
CA GLU A 434 -0.25 -20.30 -16.46
C GLU A 434 1.12 -20.95 -16.16
N MET A 435 2.17 -20.14 -16.12
CA MET A 435 3.54 -20.58 -15.80
C MET A 435 3.76 -20.86 -14.30
N LYS A 436 2.74 -20.71 -13.44
CA LYS A 436 2.78 -20.92 -11.98
C LYS A 436 3.99 -20.29 -11.29
N ARG A 437 4.37 -19.08 -11.71
CA ARG A 437 5.50 -18.37 -11.11
C ARG A 437 5.16 -17.94 -9.69
N GLN A 438 6.05 -18.22 -8.75
CA GLN A 438 5.99 -17.68 -7.40
C GLN A 438 6.41 -16.21 -7.45
N GLU A 439 5.60 -15.31 -6.89
CA GLU A 439 5.86 -13.87 -6.84
C GLU A 439 5.96 -13.41 -5.37
N PRO A 440 6.94 -12.55 -5.01
CA PRO A 440 7.01 -11.94 -3.70
C PRO A 440 6.03 -10.75 -3.60
N PHE A 441 5.43 -10.57 -2.42
CA PHE A 441 4.51 -9.48 -2.13
C PHE A 441 4.62 -9.04 -0.67
N THR A 442 4.17 -7.81 -0.38
CA THR A 442 4.15 -7.27 0.99
C THR A 442 2.78 -6.67 1.29
N GLU A 443 2.18 -7.11 2.39
CA GLU A 443 0.97 -6.52 2.96
C GLU A 443 1.27 -5.92 4.33
N ILE A 444 0.51 -4.89 4.70
CA ILE A 444 0.42 -4.38 6.06
C ILE A 444 -0.95 -4.79 6.62
N TRP A 445 -0.94 -5.47 7.75
CA TRP A 445 -2.13 -5.98 8.44
C TRP A 445 -2.31 -5.21 9.76
N SER A 446 -3.44 -4.51 9.90
CA SER A 446 -3.74 -3.68 11.08
C SER A 446 -4.61 -4.46 12.06
N PHE A 447 -4.05 -4.78 13.23
CA PHE A 447 -4.70 -5.53 14.31
C PHE A 447 -5.08 -4.62 15.47
N LEU A 448 -6.30 -4.76 15.98
CA LEU A 448 -6.87 -3.95 17.05
C LEU A 448 -7.33 -4.83 18.23
N ARG A 449 -7.23 -4.30 19.45
CA ARG A 449 -7.95 -4.78 20.64
C ARG A 449 -8.30 -3.61 21.55
N ARG A 450 -9.23 -3.78 22.49
CA ARG A 450 -9.58 -2.72 23.47
C ARG A 450 -8.46 -2.54 24.51
N PRO A 451 -8.12 -1.31 24.94
CA PRO A 451 -7.07 -1.06 25.92
C PRO A 451 -7.33 -1.80 27.23
N GLY A 452 -6.36 -2.60 27.67
CA GLY A 452 -6.48 -3.40 28.89
C GLY A 452 -6.97 -4.84 28.68
N ALA A 453 -7.38 -5.22 27.46
CA ALA A 453 -7.47 -6.62 27.07
C ALA A 453 -6.11 -7.31 27.28
N LYS A 454 -6.11 -8.49 27.91
CA LYS A 454 -4.90 -9.16 28.40
C LYS A 454 -4.37 -10.19 27.40
N THR A 455 -3.06 -10.40 27.39
CA THR A 455 -2.45 -11.49 26.62
C THR A 455 -2.85 -12.84 27.23
N LEU A 456 -3.41 -13.72 26.41
CA LEU A 456 -4.00 -14.99 26.85
C LEU A 456 -2.91 -16.06 27.03
N ALA A 457 -2.95 -16.76 28.18
CA ALA A 457 -2.16 -17.98 28.40
C ALA A 457 -2.75 -19.22 27.70
N LYS A 458 -3.95 -19.09 27.13
CA LYS A 458 -4.69 -20.13 26.39
C LYS A 458 -4.83 -19.73 24.90
N PRO A 459 -5.14 -20.67 24.00
CA PRO A 459 -5.51 -20.35 22.62
C PRO A 459 -6.64 -19.31 22.54
N GLY A 460 -6.57 -18.40 21.58
CA GLY A 460 -7.55 -17.33 21.35
C GLY A 460 -8.16 -17.38 19.95
N LEU A 461 -8.59 -16.22 19.45
CA LEU A 461 -9.35 -16.06 18.21
C LEU A 461 -8.63 -16.66 17.00
N ILE A 462 -7.35 -16.32 16.85
CA ILE A 462 -6.53 -16.70 15.70
C ILE A 462 -6.25 -18.21 15.71
N GLU A 463 -6.17 -18.82 16.89
CA GLU A 463 -5.97 -20.27 17.04
C GLU A 463 -7.26 -21.04 16.77
N GLY A 464 -8.42 -20.49 17.13
CA GLY A 464 -9.75 -21.10 16.92
C GLY A 464 -10.56 -21.31 18.21
N SER A 465 -10.25 -20.60 19.29
CA SER A 465 -10.89 -20.74 20.59
C SER A 465 -11.48 -19.42 21.07
N CYS A 466 -12.55 -19.49 21.86
CA CYS A 466 -13.18 -18.32 22.44
C CYS A 466 -12.23 -17.70 23.47
N PRO A 467 -11.78 -16.44 23.29
CA PRO A 467 -10.85 -15.82 24.23
C PRO A 467 -11.49 -15.62 25.62
N ASN A 468 -12.82 -15.43 25.69
CA ASN A 468 -13.57 -15.35 26.94
C ASN A 468 -13.66 -16.71 27.66
N CYS A 469 -14.52 -17.64 27.23
CA CYS A 469 -14.72 -18.92 27.95
C CYS A 469 -13.65 -20.00 27.68
N GLY A 470 -12.94 -19.96 26.55
CA GLY A 470 -11.97 -20.99 26.13
C GLY A 470 -12.52 -22.11 25.24
N SER A 471 -13.85 -22.23 25.08
CA SER A 471 -14.47 -23.23 24.19
C SER A 471 -13.95 -23.11 22.74
N PRO A 472 -13.81 -24.21 21.99
CA PRO A 472 -13.59 -24.14 20.54
C PRO A 472 -14.67 -23.29 19.85
N LEU A 473 -14.26 -22.49 18.88
CA LEU A 473 -15.19 -21.72 18.06
C LEU A 473 -15.65 -22.57 16.89
N GLU A 474 -16.74 -23.31 17.09
CA GLU A 474 -17.56 -23.78 15.97
C GLU A 474 -18.04 -22.58 15.15
N ILE A 475 -17.94 -22.70 13.84
CA ILE A 475 -17.74 -21.56 12.97
C ILE A 475 -19.09 -21.01 12.50
N ALA A 476 -19.69 -20.17 13.34
CA ALA A 476 -20.87 -19.38 12.98
C ALA A 476 -20.47 -18.05 12.31
N ASP A 477 -21.11 -17.70 11.19
CA ASP A 477 -20.96 -16.41 10.49
C ASP A 477 -21.21 -15.19 11.42
N SER A 478 -21.98 -15.41 12.48
CA SER A 478 -22.29 -14.45 13.54
C SER A 478 -21.08 -14.03 14.38
N ALA A 479 -19.93 -14.71 14.35
CA ALA A 479 -18.78 -14.46 15.25
C ALA A 479 -19.19 -14.31 16.73
N LYS A 480 -20.20 -15.06 17.16
CA LYS A 480 -20.68 -15.18 18.54
C LYS A 480 -20.25 -16.54 19.07
N CYS A 481 -19.73 -16.62 20.30
CA CYS A 481 -19.42 -17.93 20.90
C CYS A 481 -20.71 -18.63 21.33
N GLY A 482 -21.02 -19.80 20.76
CA GLY A 482 -22.21 -20.59 21.12
C GLY A 482 -22.24 -21.13 22.55
N ALA A 483 -21.12 -21.06 23.30
CA ALA A 483 -21.01 -21.56 24.67
C ALA A 483 -21.12 -20.48 25.76
N CYS A 484 -20.90 -19.20 25.44
CA CYS A 484 -20.95 -18.10 26.42
C CYS A 484 -21.46 -16.76 25.84
N ASP A 485 -22.07 -16.80 24.66
CA ASP A 485 -22.71 -15.68 23.94
C ASP A 485 -21.87 -14.42 23.67
N SER A 486 -20.59 -14.41 24.03
CA SER A 486 -19.69 -13.29 23.77
C SER A 486 -19.48 -13.09 22.27
N TRP A 487 -19.61 -11.85 21.81
CA TRP A 487 -19.18 -11.44 20.47
C TRP A 487 -17.66 -11.40 20.43
N VAL A 488 -17.06 -12.31 19.66
CA VAL A 488 -15.62 -12.56 19.79
C VAL A 488 -14.78 -11.60 18.92
N ASN A 489 -15.36 -11.06 17.84
CA ASN A 489 -14.71 -10.08 16.96
C ASN A 489 -14.87 -8.61 17.40
N SER A 490 -15.23 -8.34 18.66
CA SER A 490 -15.36 -6.98 19.21
C SER A 490 -14.02 -6.31 19.55
N GLY A 491 -12.93 -7.09 19.62
CA GLY A 491 -11.64 -6.64 20.15
C GLY A 491 -11.58 -6.59 21.69
N GLU A 492 -12.65 -6.93 22.41
CA GLU A 492 -12.71 -6.84 23.88
C GLU A 492 -11.79 -7.84 24.60
N TYR A 493 -11.52 -8.99 23.99
CA TYR A 493 -10.85 -10.11 24.63
C TYR A 493 -9.52 -10.52 23.98
N ASP A 494 -9.30 -10.18 22.70
CA ASP A 494 -8.16 -10.62 21.89
C ASP A 494 -8.08 -9.77 20.59
N TRP A 495 -7.01 -9.93 19.81
CA TRP A 495 -6.71 -9.16 18.61
C TRP A 495 -7.62 -9.51 17.42
N VAL A 496 -8.18 -8.48 16.79
CA VAL A 496 -9.03 -8.54 15.59
C VAL A 496 -8.33 -7.82 14.43
N LEU A 497 -8.33 -8.43 13.25
CA LEU A 497 -7.78 -7.86 12.01
C LEU A 497 -8.82 -6.94 11.36
N ALA A 498 -8.54 -5.63 11.33
CA ALA A 498 -9.45 -4.59 10.82
C ALA A 498 -9.04 -4.00 9.46
N GLU A 499 -7.79 -4.20 9.03
CA GLU A 499 -7.30 -3.68 7.74
C GLU A 499 -6.28 -4.64 7.11
N ILE A 500 -6.29 -4.74 5.78
CA ILE A 500 -5.27 -5.44 4.98
C ILE A 500 -4.98 -4.57 3.75
N THR A 501 -3.85 -3.88 3.77
CA THR A 501 -3.48 -2.84 2.80
C THR A 501 -2.11 -3.17 2.18
N GLN A 502 -1.94 -2.92 0.87
CA GLN A 502 -0.67 -3.19 0.19
C GLN A 502 0.43 -2.27 0.74
N ALA A 503 1.68 -2.74 0.84
CA ALA A 503 2.77 -1.92 1.38
C ALA A 503 3.12 -0.68 0.54
N CYS A 504 2.70 -0.64 -0.74
CA CYS A 504 2.78 0.55 -1.59
C CYS A 504 1.61 1.53 -1.42
N GLU A 505 0.58 1.17 -0.66
CA GLU A 505 -0.59 2.00 -0.36
C GLU A 505 -0.64 2.48 1.10
N TRP A 506 -0.10 1.67 2.01
CA TRP A 506 -0.06 1.97 3.43
C TRP A 506 0.71 3.27 3.71
N LYS A 507 0.24 4.02 4.71
CA LYS A 507 0.81 5.28 5.16
C LYS A 507 1.05 5.19 6.66
N PRO A 508 2.22 5.62 7.16
CA PRO A 508 2.39 5.76 8.60
C PRO A 508 1.43 6.83 9.12
N LEU A 509 0.55 6.46 10.05
CA LEU A 509 -0.38 7.40 10.67
C LEU A 509 0.44 8.47 11.41
N ARG A 510 0.03 9.74 11.27
CA ARG A 510 0.61 10.85 12.04
C ARG A 510 0.02 10.83 13.45
N THR A 511 0.53 9.92 14.29
CA THR A 511 0.20 9.72 15.70
C THR A 511 -0.12 11.04 16.41
N GLY A 512 -1.37 11.20 16.87
CA GLY A 512 -1.79 12.37 17.66
C GLY A 512 -2.25 13.61 16.88
N ALA A 513 -2.44 13.54 15.56
CA ALA A 513 -3.22 14.55 14.84
C ALA A 513 -4.73 14.43 15.23
N PRO A 514 -5.36 15.43 15.86
CA PRO A 514 -6.76 15.33 16.26
C PRO A 514 -7.69 15.38 15.06
N ILE A 515 -8.69 14.50 15.02
CA ILE A 515 -9.74 14.55 14.00
C ILE A 515 -10.69 15.72 14.33
N PRO A 516 -10.89 16.68 13.42
CA PRO A 516 -11.81 17.81 13.61
C PRO A 516 -13.22 17.35 14.03
N GLY A 517 -13.82 17.99 15.03
CA GLY A 517 -15.18 17.69 15.51
C GLY A 517 -15.32 16.48 16.43
N LEU A 518 -14.37 15.53 16.45
CA LEU A 518 -14.46 14.33 17.28
C LEU A 518 -14.44 14.67 18.78
N ALA A 519 -13.63 15.66 19.16
CA ALA A 519 -13.56 16.16 20.53
C ALA A 519 -14.84 16.87 21.00
N ASP A 520 -15.66 17.40 20.08
CA ASP A 520 -16.90 18.10 20.40
C ASP A 520 -18.07 17.12 20.65
N LEU A 521 -18.06 15.96 19.99
CA LEU A 521 -19.03 14.88 20.23
C LEU A 521 -18.68 14.00 21.44
N ALA A 522 -17.40 13.83 21.76
CA ALA A 522 -16.92 12.93 22.81
C ALA A 522 -17.55 13.13 24.22
N PRO A 523 -17.89 14.35 24.69
CA PRO A 523 -18.59 14.53 25.96
C PRO A 523 -20.03 13.99 25.95
N GLY A 524 -20.71 14.07 24.81
CA GLY A 524 -22.05 13.51 24.62
C GLY A 524 -22.02 11.98 24.44
N ASP A 525 -21.03 11.48 23.71
CA ASP A 525 -20.84 10.06 23.39
C ASP A 525 -19.38 9.59 23.62
N PRO A 526 -19.00 9.25 24.88
CA PRO A 526 -17.62 8.84 25.20
C PRO A 526 -17.15 7.54 24.53
N ALA A 527 -18.05 6.77 23.92
CA ALA A 527 -17.73 5.55 23.19
C ALA A 527 -17.47 5.80 21.69
N LEU A 528 -17.74 7.01 21.19
CA LEU A 528 -17.46 7.39 19.80
C LEU A 528 -15.97 7.32 19.51
N ASN A 529 -15.62 6.62 18.43
CA ASN A 529 -14.25 6.37 18.00
C ASN A 529 -14.18 6.29 16.47
N ALA A 530 -13.01 6.59 15.89
CA ALA A 530 -12.81 6.57 14.44
C ALA A 530 -12.85 5.15 13.84
N GLN A 531 -12.23 4.18 14.52
CA GLN A 531 -12.04 2.82 14.02
C GLN A 531 -13.35 2.08 13.70
N PHE A 532 -14.40 2.29 14.51
CA PHE A 532 -15.73 1.76 14.23
C PHE A 532 -16.33 2.34 12.93
N LEU A 533 -16.10 3.63 12.64
CA LEU A 533 -16.58 4.27 11.41
C LEU A 533 -15.71 3.97 10.19
N GLU A 534 -14.43 3.72 10.38
CA GLU A 534 -13.53 3.26 9.31
C GLU A 534 -13.91 1.83 8.88
N ASP A 535 -14.25 0.94 9.83
CA ASP A 535 -14.81 -0.38 9.50
C ASP A 535 -16.22 -0.28 8.89
N ARG A 536 -17.11 0.56 9.42
CA ARG A 536 -18.45 0.82 8.85
C ARG A 536 -18.38 1.40 7.43
N ALA A 537 -17.42 2.29 7.16
CA ALA A 537 -17.16 2.83 5.82
C ALA A 537 -16.57 1.77 4.88
N SER A 538 -15.72 0.87 5.38
CA SER A 538 -15.28 -0.31 4.62
C SER A 538 -16.48 -1.19 4.21
N VAL A 539 -17.35 -1.58 5.16
CA VAL A 539 -18.59 -2.33 4.87
C VAL A 539 -19.44 -1.62 3.82
N ALA A 540 -19.67 -0.31 3.97
CA ALA A 540 -20.48 0.47 3.03
C ALA A 540 -19.84 0.60 1.64
N PHE A 541 -18.52 0.77 1.56
CA PHE A 541 -17.78 0.78 0.30
C PHE A 541 -17.90 -0.56 -0.44
N TRP A 542 -17.70 -1.69 0.24
CA TRP A 542 -17.82 -2.99 -0.41
C TRP A 542 -19.25 -3.27 -0.88
N ARG A 543 -20.26 -2.89 -0.08
CA ARG A 543 -21.68 -2.93 -0.47
C ARG A 543 -22.01 -2.03 -1.66
N TRP A 544 -21.33 -0.90 -1.80
CA TRP A 544 -21.44 -0.02 -2.97
C TRP A 544 -20.78 -0.65 -4.22
N GLN A 545 -19.61 -1.29 -4.07
CA GLN A 545 -18.93 -1.99 -5.17
C GLN A 545 -19.74 -3.19 -5.70
N ILE A 546 -20.36 -4.00 -4.84
CA ILE A 546 -21.24 -5.08 -5.30
C ILE A 546 -22.55 -4.53 -5.88
N ALA A 547 -23.08 -3.41 -5.38
CA ALA A 547 -24.26 -2.76 -5.95
C ALA A 547 -24.01 -2.15 -7.35
N HIS A 548 -22.76 -1.77 -7.67
CA HIS A 548 -22.32 -1.48 -9.04
C HIS A 548 -22.28 -2.74 -9.92
N TRP A 549 -21.80 -3.86 -9.38
CA TRP A 549 -21.69 -5.14 -10.08
C TRP A 549 -23.04 -5.83 -10.36
N GLU A 550 -23.98 -5.72 -9.43
CA GLU A 550 -25.32 -6.32 -9.48
C GLU A 550 -26.35 -5.47 -10.24
N GLU A 551 -25.99 -4.24 -10.64
CA GLU A 551 -26.93 -3.21 -11.16
C GLU A 551 -28.14 -3.00 -10.23
N SER A 552 -27.90 -3.13 -8.92
CA SER A 552 -28.94 -3.21 -7.90
C SER A 552 -28.48 -2.58 -6.61
N ALA A 553 -29.22 -1.58 -6.14
CA ALA A 553 -28.93 -0.92 -4.87
C ALA A 553 -29.37 -1.73 -3.63
N ALA A 554 -29.91 -2.94 -3.79
CA ALA A 554 -30.41 -3.76 -2.69
C ALA A 554 -29.32 -4.06 -1.64
N SER A 555 -28.09 -4.34 -2.07
CA SER A 555 -26.92 -4.58 -1.21
C SER A 555 -26.58 -3.40 -0.26
N LEU A 556 -27.06 -2.19 -0.55
CA LEU A 556 -26.88 -0.99 0.30
C LEU A 556 -28.00 -0.75 1.33
N ALA A 557 -29.12 -1.47 1.26
CA ALA A 557 -30.32 -1.16 2.06
C ALA A 557 -30.07 -1.16 3.59
N GLY A 558 -29.21 -2.08 4.08
CA GLY A 558 -28.84 -2.16 5.50
C GLY A 558 -27.74 -1.17 5.97
N VAL A 559 -27.27 -0.27 5.10
CA VAL A 559 -26.18 0.67 5.42
C VAL A 559 -26.42 2.11 4.96
N ALA A 560 -27.37 2.36 4.05
CA ALA A 560 -27.56 3.66 3.42
C ALA A 560 -29.03 4.09 3.32
N VAL A 561 -29.27 5.41 3.32
CA VAL A 561 -30.60 6.00 3.06
C VAL A 561 -31.00 5.88 1.59
N GLY A 562 -32.31 5.98 1.32
CA GLY A 562 -32.87 5.88 -0.03
C GLY A 562 -32.34 6.91 -1.04
N ALA A 563 -31.81 8.06 -0.59
CA ALA A 563 -31.16 9.03 -1.47
C ALA A 563 -29.86 8.49 -2.10
N VAL A 564 -29.07 7.71 -1.35
CA VAL A 564 -27.83 7.10 -1.85
C VAL A 564 -28.14 6.00 -2.87
N THR A 565 -29.15 5.17 -2.59
CA THR A 565 -29.57 4.11 -3.51
C THR A 565 -30.17 4.67 -4.81
N ALA A 566 -30.94 5.76 -4.73
CA ALA A 566 -31.42 6.49 -5.89
C ALA A 566 -30.27 7.12 -6.71
N ALA A 567 -29.31 7.78 -6.05
CA ALA A 567 -28.16 8.40 -6.72
C ALA A 567 -27.26 7.35 -7.42
N LEU A 568 -27.07 6.17 -6.82
CA LEU A 568 -26.39 5.05 -7.46
C LEU A 568 -27.11 4.64 -8.75
N LEU A 569 -28.40 4.34 -8.66
CA LEU A 569 -29.20 3.89 -9.81
C LEU A 569 -29.30 4.94 -10.91
N ASP A 570 -29.23 6.24 -10.59
CA ASP A 570 -29.18 7.31 -11.58
C ASP A 570 -27.82 7.43 -12.27
N SER A 571 -26.71 7.26 -11.52
CA SER A 571 -25.37 7.22 -12.11
C SER A 571 -25.21 6.04 -13.09
N GLN A 572 -25.82 4.88 -12.78
CA GLN A 572 -25.79 3.69 -13.64
C GLN A 572 -26.54 3.88 -14.97
N LYS A 573 -27.49 4.82 -15.07
CA LYS A 573 -28.15 5.17 -16.35
C LYS A 573 -27.28 6.04 -17.25
N THR A 574 -26.28 6.73 -16.69
CA THR A 574 -25.55 7.81 -17.38
C THR A 574 -24.09 7.45 -17.68
N ASP A 575 -23.41 6.74 -16.78
CA ASP A 575 -22.12 6.07 -17.04
C ASP A 575 -22.09 4.72 -16.31
N ARG A 576 -22.38 3.63 -17.02
CA ARG A 576 -22.36 2.27 -16.48
C ARG A 576 -20.93 1.76 -16.34
N ALA A 577 -20.25 2.28 -15.32
CA ALA A 577 -18.93 1.83 -14.88
C ALA A 577 -19.04 0.61 -13.94
N LEU A 578 -18.17 -0.37 -14.20
CA LEU A 578 -17.89 -1.53 -13.36
C LEU A 578 -16.44 -1.47 -12.89
N TYR A 579 -16.15 -1.98 -11.70
CA TYR A 579 -14.81 -1.98 -11.12
C TYR A 579 -14.37 -3.40 -10.77
N LYS A 580 -13.23 -3.85 -11.30
CA LYS A 580 -12.61 -5.13 -10.97
C LYS A 580 -11.31 -4.89 -10.20
N ASN A 581 -10.92 -5.87 -9.38
CA ASN A 581 -9.67 -5.88 -8.62
C ASN A 581 -9.46 -4.60 -7.76
N ALA A 582 -10.53 -4.13 -7.13
CA ALA A 582 -10.52 -2.95 -6.28
C ALA A 582 -9.58 -3.09 -5.07
N ALA A 583 -8.45 -2.39 -5.07
CA ALA A 583 -7.54 -2.30 -3.93
C ALA A 583 -7.88 -1.07 -3.09
N VAL A 584 -8.33 -1.25 -1.85
CA VAL A 584 -8.44 -0.17 -0.87
C VAL A 584 -7.03 0.16 -0.36
N GLY A 585 -6.66 1.44 -0.43
CA GLY A 585 -5.37 1.97 0.03
C GLY A 585 -5.44 2.70 1.37
N GLY A 586 -6.62 2.68 2.01
CA GLY A 586 -6.86 3.16 3.37
C GLY A 586 -8.25 3.78 3.51
N VAL A 587 -8.75 3.74 4.74
CA VAL A 587 -10.03 4.35 5.14
C VAL A 587 -9.73 5.28 6.31
N ASP A 588 -9.93 6.59 6.12
CA ASP A 588 -9.47 7.63 7.06
C ASP A 588 -10.65 8.52 7.51
N ALA A 589 -10.93 8.61 8.81
CA ALA A 589 -11.91 9.57 9.34
C ALA A 589 -11.39 11.02 9.26
N LEU A 590 -12.04 11.87 8.45
CA LEU A 590 -11.59 13.23 8.15
C LEU A 590 -12.12 14.31 9.11
N ALA A 591 -13.38 14.19 9.52
CA ALA A 591 -14.08 15.18 10.34
C ALA A 591 -15.39 14.60 10.89
N PHE A 592 -15.87 15.18 11.98
CA PHE A 592 -17.20 15.00 12.55
C PHE A 592 -17.94 16.34 12.63
N GLU A 593 -19.27 16.29 12.64
CA GLU A 593 -20.13 17.44 12.92
C GLU A 593 -21.13 17.05 14.01
N ALA A 594 -21.19 17.82 15.10
CA ALA A 594 -22.34 17.82 15.99
C ALA A 594 -23.41 18.73 15.39
N GLY A 595 -24.66 18.27 15.29
CA GLY A 595 -25.72 19.09 14.71
C GLY A 595 -27.11 18.48 14.86
N GLU A 596 -28.13 19.34 14.87
CA GLU A 596 -29.53 18.93 14.81
C GLU A 596 -30.05 18.99 13.37
N PRO A 597 -30.89 18.02 12.93
CA PRO A 597 -31.37 16.85 13.67
C PRO A 597 -30.39 15.66 13.68
N MET A 598 -29.22 15.76 13.02
CA MET A 598 -28.27 14.66 12.87
C MET A 598 -26.80 15.07 13.02
N ASP A 599 -26.06 14.33 13.86
CA ASP A 599 -24.60 14.29 13.83
C ASP A 599 -24.13 13.74 12.48
N ARG A 600 -22.95 14.16 12.00
CA ARG A 600 -22.33 13.68 10.77
C ARG A 600 -20.89 13.23 10.99
N ALA A 601 -20.43 12.29 10.17
CA ALA A 601 -19.05 11.83 10.14
C ALA A 601 -18.59 11.63 8.69
N HIS A 602 -17.42 12.15 8.37
CA HIS A 602 -16.87 12.21 7.01
C HIS A 602 -15.70 11.23 6.91
N VAL A 603 -15.93 10.06 6.30
CA VAL A 603 -14.91 9.01 6.20
C VAL A 603 -14.41 8.90 4.76
N GLN A 604 -13.11 9.09 4.56
CA GLN A 604 -12.45 9.00 3.26
C GLN A 604 -12.11 7.56 2.94
N VAL A 605 -12.53 7.08 1.77
CA VAL A 605 -12.09 5.80 1.20
C VAL A 605 -11.19 6.08 0.00
N ARG A 606 -9.91 5.73 0.13
CA ARG A 606 -8.92 5.77 -0.97
C ARG A 606 -8.82 4.37 -1.58
N TRP A 607 -8.98 4.25 -2.88
CA TRP A 607 -8.97 2.96 -3.57
C TRP A 607 -8.52 3.06 -5.03
N SER A 608 -8.13 1.95 -5.63
CA SER A 608 -7.83 1.85 -7.06
C SER A 608 -8.43 0.58 -7.67
N ALA A 609 -8.70 0.56 -8.98
CA ALA A 609 -9.33 -0.57 -9.66
C ALA A 609 -9.06 -0.57 -11.17
N GLU A 610 -9.27 -1.72 -11.79
CA GLU A 610 -9.54 -1.81 -13.23
C GLU A 610 -10.95 -1.30 -13.50
N LYS A 611 -11.07 -0.18 -14.22
CA LYS A 611 -12.36 0.34 -14.68
C LYS A 611 -12.78 -0.43 -15.92
N TYR A 612 -14.05 -0.79 -15.98
CA TYR A 612 -14.71 -1.37 -17.13
C TYR A 612 -15.95 -0.52 -17.44
N ARG A 613 -16.28 -0.35 -18.72
CA ARG A 613 -17.54 0.27 -19.14
C ARG A 613 -18.38 -0.76 -19.87
N VAL A 614 -19.69 -0.77 -19.63
CA VAL A 614 -20.58 -1.67 -20.35
C VAL A 614 -21.12 -0.99 -21.61
N VAL A 615 -20.89 -1.61 -22.75
CA VAL A 615 -21.32 -1.16 -24.08
C VAL A 615 -22.08 -2.32 -24.73
N ASP A 616 -23.31 -2.07 -25.18
CA ASP A 616 -24.22 -3.08 -25.75
C ASP A 616 -24.45 -4.35 -24.90
N GLY A 617 -24.15 -4.28 -23.60
CA GLY A 617 -24.25 -5.38 -22.63
C GLY A 617 -22.93 -6.10 -22.33
N GLU A 618 -21.87 -5.86 -23.11
CA GLU A 618 -20.53 -6.42 -22.90
C GLU A 618 -19.64 -5.46 -22.10
N ALA A 619 -18.79 -6.00 -21.21
CA ALA A 619 -17.94 -5.21 -20.32
C ALA A 619 -16.53 -4.99 -20.89
N GLU A 620 -16.31 -3.84 -21.53
CA GLU A 620 -15.03 -3.46 -22.13
C GLU A 620 -14.05 -2.81 -21.12
N PRO A 621 -12.72 -3.05 -21.23
CA PRO A 621 -11.73 -2.36 -20.39
C PRO A 621 -11.72 -0.84 -20.61
N ASP A 622 -11.94 -0.11 -19.52
CA ASP A 622 -11.92 1.36 -19.47
C ASP A 622 -10.75 1.92 -18.63
N GLY A 623 -9.68 1.12 -18.51
CA GLY A 623 -8.38 1.54 -17.98
C GLY A 623 -8.20 1.31 -16.48
N GLN A 624 -7.58 2.30 -15.82
CA GLN A 624 -7.27 2.27 -14.39
C GLN A 624 -7.90 3.49 -13.74
N ALA A 625 -8.61 3.25 -12.64
CA ALA A 625 -9.13 4.28 -11.77
C ALA A 625 -8.35 4.28 -10.44
N VAL A 626 -7.95 5.45 -9.96
CA VAL A 626 -7.37 5.67 -8.63
C VAL A 626 -8.20 6.75 -7.97
N CYS A 627 -9.15 6.32 -7.14
CA CYS A 627 -10.26 7.12 -6.65
C CYS A 627 -10.09 7.50 -5.17
N CYS A 628 -10.64 8.66 -4.82
CA CYS A 628 -10.75 9.12 -3.44
C CYS A 628 -12.16 9.68 -3.24
N HIS A 629 -12.95 9.02 -2.40
CA HIS A 629 -14.34 9.36 -2.10
C HIS A 629 -14.50 9.63 -0.61
N VAL A 630 -15.42 10.52 -0.23
CA VAL A 630 -15.87 10.68 1.16
C VAL A 630 -17.26 10.08 1.26
N PHE A 631 -17.40 9.13 2.17
CA PHE A 631 -18.65 8.54 2.62
C PHE A 631 -19.10 9.37 3.82
N ILE A 632 -20.20 10.11 3.67
CA ILE A 632 -20.76 10.97 4.70
C ILE A 632 -21.83 10.17 5.44
N PHE A 633 -21.51 9.75 6.65
CA PHE A 633 -22.43 9.10 7.56
C PHE A 633 -23.18 10.12 8.41
N GLY A 634 -24.34 9.75 8.91
CA GLY A 634 -25.03 10.48 9.96
C GLY A 634 -25.87 9.59 10.88
N ARG A 635 -26.24 10.15 12.02
CA ARG A 635 -27.13 9.56 13.04
C ARG A 635 -27.95 10.67 13.68
N LYS A 636 -29.10 10.37 14.28
CA LYS A 636 -29.90 11.37 15.00
C LYS A 636 -29.11 11.91 16.19
N HIS A 637 -29.20 13.22 16.43
CA HIS A 637 -28.41 13.88 17.48
C HIS A 637 -28.66 13.24 18.86
N GLY A 638 -27.61 13.12 19.66
CA GLY A 638 -27.68 12.52 21.01
C GLY A 638 -27.75 10.97 21.04
N VAL A 639 -27.81 10.29 19.89
CA VAL A 639 -27.61 8.82 19.82
C VAL A 639 -26.17 8.50 20.23
N LYS A 640 -25.98 7.50 21.10
CA LYS A 640 -24.66 7.10 21.64
C LYS A 640 -24.20 5.76 21.09
N THR A 641 -22.89 5.62 20.90
CA THR A 641 -22.25 4.36 20.50
C THR A 641 -22.33 3.33 21.63
N ASP A 642 -22.78 2.09 21.36
CA ASP A 642 -22.67 0.99 22.33
C ASP A 642 -21.19 0.69 22.57
N ALA A 643 -20.67 0.93 23.78
CA ALA A 643 -19.26 0.67 24.11
C ALA A 643 -18.84 -0.81 23.99
N ARG A 644 -19.82 -1.72 23.85
CA ARG A 644 -19.60 -3.15 23.55
C ARG A 644 -19.62 -3.45 22.05
N SER A 645 -19.92 -2.48 21.17
CA SER A 645 -19.89 -2.69 19.72
C SER A 645 -18.48 -3.08 19.29
N GLY A 646 -17.47 -2.30 19.68
CA GLY A 646 -16.10 -2.50 19.23
C GLY A 646 -16.03 -2.34 17.71
N LEU A 647 -15.73 -3.42 16.99
CA LEU A 647 -15.68 -3.46 15.52
C LEU A 647 -16.88 -4.20 14.88
N ARG A 648 -18.03 -4.21 15.57
CA ARG A 648 -19.29 -4.85 15.12
C ARG A 648 -20.10 -3.99 14.12
N SER A 649 -19.47 -3.56 13.02
CA SER A 649 -20.05 -2.55 12.11
C SER A 649 -21.15 -3.03 11.13
N ALA A 650 -21.37 -4.34 10.98
CA ALA A 650 -22.33 -4.90 10.00
C ALA A 650 -23.51 -5.66 10.64
N ARG A 651 -24.04 -5.17 11.77
CA ARG A 651 -25.01 -5.89 12.61
C ARG A 651 -26.15 -5.00 13.06
N CYS A 652 -27.19 -5.60 13.66
CA CYS A 652 -28.23 -4.83 14.33
C CYS A 652 -27.66 -4.06 15.54
N PRO A 653 -27.73 -2.72 15.57
CA PRO A 653 -27.25 -1.93 16.70
C PRO A 653 -28.14 -2.07 17.95
N SER A 654 -29.36 -2.61 17.81
CA SER A 654 -30.29 -2.80 18.94
C SER A 654 -30.11 -4.12 19.68
N CYS A 655 -29.91 -5.24 18.97
CA CYS A 655 -29.84 -6.59 19.56
C CYS A 655 -28.52 -7.34 19.25
N GLY A 656 -27.64 -6.78 18.43
CA GLY A 656 -26.37 -7.39 18.01
C GLY A 656 -26.50 -8.50 16.97
N ALA A 657 -27.71 -8.95 16.63
CA ALA A 657 -27.94 -10.00 15.65
C ALA A 657 -27.31 -9.65 14.28
N PRO A 658 -26.67 -10.61 13.59
CA PRO A 658 -26.31 -10.41 12.20
C PRO A 658 -27.58 -10.34 11.33
N PRO A 659 -27.59 -9.57 10.24
CA PRO A 659 -28.59 -9.76 9.19
C PRO A 659 -28.36 -11.12 8.51
N SER A 660 -29.42 -11.83 8.14
CA SER A 660 -29.27 -13.11 7.42
C SER A 660 -28.95 -12.89 5.94
N GLU A 661 -29.47 -11.81 5.33
CA GLU A 661 -29.08 -11.33 4.01
C GLU A 661 -28.53 -9.89 4.02
N ARG A 662 -27.62 -9.59 3.07
CA ARG A 662 -27.05 -8.24 2.87
C ARG A 662 -28.11 -7.18 2.56
N THR A 663 -29.18 -7.60 1.89
CA THR A 663 -30.32 -6.85 1.35
C THR A 663 -31.28 -6.27 2.40
N GLN A 664 -31.16 -6.67 3.65
CA GLN A 664 -32.09 -6.30 4.72
C GLN A 664 -31.92 -4.84 5.15
N ALA A 665 -33.03 -4.09 5.18
CA ALA A 665 -33.08 -2.71 5.69
C ALA A 665 -33.35 -2.62 7.22
N ALA A 666 -33.84 -3.71 7.82
CA ALA A 666 -34.20 -3.79 9.24
C ALA A 666 -33.95 -5.20 9.80
N CYS A 667 -33.88 -5.33 11.12
CA CYS A 667 -33.59 -6.58 11.80
C CYS A 667 -34.79 -7.52 11.88
N GLU A 668 -34.65 -8.75 11.36
CA GLU A 668 -35.67 -9.81 11.45
C GLU A 668 -36.06 -10.18 12.89
N TYR A 669 -35.14 -10.02 13.85
CA TYR A 669 -35.34 -10.42 15.25
C TYR A 669 -35.97 -9.36 16.15
N CYS A 670 -35.88 -8.07 15.79
CA CYS A 670 -36.36 -6.97 16.66
C CYS A 670 -36.90 -5.75 15.90
N SER A 671 -37.15 -5.88 14.60
CA SER A 671 -37.71 -4.87 13.68
C SER A 671 -36.98 -3.51 13.63
N ALA A 672 -35.79 -3.40 14.23
CA ALA A 672 -35.03 -2.15 14.27
C ALA A 672 -34.47 -1.83 12.87
N PRO A 673 -34.72 -0.61 12.32
CA PRO A 673 -34.13 -0.19 11.06
C PRO A 673 -32.60 -0.04 11.19
N PHE A 674 -31.88 -0.36 10.11
CA PHE A 674 -30.41 -0.23 10.05
C PHE A 674 -29.94 1.09 9.43
N ASN A 675 -30.84 1.82 8.76
CA ASN A 675 -30.48 2.89 7.84
C ASN A 675 -31.17 4.25 8.09
N ASP A 676 -31.98 4.41 9.14
CA ASP A 676 -32.69 5.67 9.44
C ASP A 676 -31.93 6.62 10.40
N GLY A 677 -30.74 6.22 10.86
CA GLY A 677 -29.92 6.97 11.81
C GLY A 677 -30.41 6.97 13.26
N SER A 678 -31.51 6.27 13.62
CA SER A 678 -32.07 6.31 14.99
C SER A 678 -31.28 5.55 16.05
N ARG A 679 -30.38 4.65 15.64
CA ARG A 679 -29.63 3.75 16.52
C ARG A 679 -28.13 3.79 16.30
N ASP A 680 -27.70 4.09 15.08
CA ASP A 680 -26.31 3.98 14.63
C ASP A 680 -26.13 4.76 13.31
N TRP A 681 -24.88 4.83 12.84
CA TRP A 681 -24.47 5.58 11.66
C TRP A 681 -24.96 4.95 10.34
N THR A 682 -25.75 5.71 9.60
CA THR A 682 -26.23 5.39 8.24
C THR A 682 -25.54 6.28 7.21
N LEU A 683 -25.28 5.75 6.02
CA LEU A 683 -24.66 6.49 4.92
C LEU A 683 -25.69 7.43 4.27
N LEU A 684 -25.39 8.73 4.26
CA LEU A 684 -26.23 9.81 3.73
C LEU A 684 -25.82 10.25 2.31
N GLU A 685 -24.51 10.28 2.03
CA GLU A 685 -23.96 10.74 0.75
C GLU A 685 -22.63 10.01 0.46
N ILE A 686 -22.35 9.74 -0.82
CA ILE A 686 -21.00 9.40 -1.31
C ILE A 686 -20.58 10.50 -2.26
N THR A 687 -19.46 11.17 -1.99
CA THR A 687 -19.04 12.36 -2.75
C THR A 687 -17.55 12.27 -3.12
N PRO A 688 -17.12 12.58 -4.36
CA PRO A 688 -15.71 12.61 -4.72
C PRO A 688 -14.93 13.59 -3.83
N ARG A 689 -13.77 13.19 -3.31
CA ARG A 689 -13.01 13.97 -2.30
C ARG A 689 -12.57 15.35 -2.78
N GLY A 690 -12.50 15.59 -4.09
CA GLY A 690 -12.25 16.90 -4.69
C GLY A 690 -13.48 17.83 -4.80
N ARG A 691 -14.69 17.31 -4.58
CA ARG A 691 -15.94 18.08 -4.42
C ARG A 691 -16.28 18.32 -2.95
N TRP A 692 -15.91 17.37 -2.08
CA TRP A 692 -16.04 17.49 -0.63
C TRP A 692 -15.43 18.79 -0.10
N ARG A 693 -16.10 19.39 0.90
CA ARG A 693 -15.62 20.56 1.64
C ARG A 693 -15.51 20.17 3.11
N MET A 694 -14.47 20.64 3.78
CA MET A 694 -14.37 20.54 5.23
C MET A 694 -15.59 21.24 5.86
N PRO A 695 -16.36 20.59 6.75
CA PRO A 695 -17.47 21.23 7.42
C PRO A 695 -17.05 22.41 8.30
N ALA A 696 -17.98 23.33 8.54
CA ALA A 696 -17.75 24.45 9.44
C ALA A 696 -17.81 23.97 10.89
N MET A 697 -16.65 23.97 11.56
CA MET A 697 -16.55 23.57 12.97
C MET A 697 -17.36 24.51 13.87
N ALA A 698 -18.23 23.96 14.72
CA ALA A 698 -18.82 24.69 15.82
C ALA A 698 -17.70 25.09 16.81
N SER A 699 -17.47 26.39 16.97
CA SER A 699 -16.24 26.94 17.57
C SER A 699 -16.08 26.65 19.08
N SER A 700 -15.42 25.55 19.44
CA SER A 700 -15.04 25.22 20.83
C SER A 700 -13.64 25.73 21.21
N ALA A 701 -13.55 27.02 21.55
CA ALA A 701 -12.53 27.64 22.41
C ALA A 701 -11.01 27.47 22.13
N ALA A 702 -10.58 26.73 21.09
CA ALA A 702 -9.18 26.59 20.74
C ALA A 702 -8.63 27.88 20.13
N ARG A 703 -7.94 28.70 20.94
CA ARG A 703 -7.23 29.92 20.51
C ARG A 703 -6.36 29.61 19.28
N PRO A 704 -6.56 30.27 18.12
CA PRO A 704 -5.70 30.05 16.97
C PRO A 704 -4.28 30.53 17.29
N SER A 705 -3.31 29.63 17.20
CA SER A 705 -1.90 30.00 17.24
C SER A 705 -1.58 30.89 16.02
N PRO A 706 -0.93 32.06 16.19
CA PRO A 706 -0.70 33.04 15.11
C PRO A 706 0.43 32.61 14.15
N ALA A 707 0.27 31.43 13.54
CA ALA A 707 1.16 30.81 12.56
C ALA A 707 0.44 29.85 11.59
N ALA A 708 -0.83 29.53 11.81
CA ALA A 708 -1.59 28.63 10.93
C ALA A 708 -2.22 29.39 9.74
N PRO A 709 -1.93 29.01 8.48
CA PRO A 709 -2.66 29.55 7.32
C PRO A 709 -4.13 29.10 7.34
N SER A 710 -5.02 29.90 6.75
CA SER A 710 -6.47 29.78 6.97
C SER A 710 -7.08 28.46 6.47
N ALA A 711 -7.83 27.79 7.35
CA ALA A 711 -8.40 26.46 7.14
C ALA A 711 -9.60 26.39 6.16
N ALA A 712 -9.81 27.44 5.34
CA ALA A 712 -10.95 27.59 4.44
C ALA A 712 -10.63 27.26 2.96
N ALA A 713 -9.38 26.97 2.62
CA ALA A 713 -9.02 26.50 1.28
C ALA A 713 -9.64 25.11 1.01
N ALA A 714 -10.12 24.88 -0.22
CA ALA A 714 -10.72 23.60 -0.63
C ALA A 714 -9.66 22.48 -0.67
N ARG A 715 -9.46 21.85 0.49
CA ARG A 715 -8.53 20.76 0.79
C ARG A 715 -8.50 19.77 -0.38
N SER A 716 -7.35 19.59 -1.02
CA SER A 716 -7.26 18.81 -2.27
C SER A 716 -7.76 17.36 -2.12
N SER A 717 -8.02 16.69 -3.25
CA SER A 717 -8.40 15.27 -3.30
C SER A 717 -7.43 14.31 -2.59
N TRP A 718 -6.20 14.78 -2.34
CA TRP A 718 -5.08 14.06 -1.74
C TRP A 718 -4.47 14.81 -0.55
N ASP A 719 -5.22 15.70 0.12
CA ASP A 719 -4.70 16.46 1.27
C ASP A 719 -4.42 15.53 2.47
N GLY A 720 -3.14 15.25 2.66
CA GLY A 720 -2.55 14.26 3.54
C GLY A 720 -1.22 13.78 2.93
N PRO A 721 -0.49 12.85 3.57
CA PRO A 721 0.60 12.15 2.88
C PRO A 721 0.04 11.32 1.71
N MET A 722 0.71 11.37 0.55
CA MET A 722 0.43 10.44 -0.56
C MET A 722 1.00 9.05 -0.26
N SER A 723 0.40 8.00 -0.80
CA SER A 723 1.04 6.68 -0.80
C SER A 723 2.05 6.62 -1.96
N PRO A 724 3.00 5.67 -1.95
CA PRO A 724 3.77 5.37 -3.15
C PRO A 724 2.91 5.06 -4.38
N GLY A 725 1.77 4.40 -4.21
CA GLY A 725 0.78 4.11 -5.26
C GLY A 725 0.11 5.36 -5.81
N ASP A 726 -0.40 6.23 -4.92
CA ASP A 726 -1.00 7.53 -5.24
C ASP A 726 0.01 8.38 -6.03
N ALA A 727 1.24 8.49 -5.51
CA ALA A 727 2.30 9.31 -6.09
C ALA A 727 2.75 8.78 -7.46
N LEU A 728 2.86 7.46 -7.66
CA LEU A 728 3.12 6.87 -8.98
C LEU A 728 1.98 7.20 -9.96
N ALA A 729 0.72 7.07 -9.54
CA ALA A 729 -0.43 7.34 -10.40
C ALA A 729 -0.49 8.83 -10.81
N VAL A 730 -0.23 9.75 -9.88
CA VAL A 730 -0.13 11.20 -10.15
C VAL A 730 1.04 11.51 -11.09
N LEU A 731 2.22 10.92 -10.88
CA LEU A 731 3.37 11.09 -11.78
C LEU A 731 3.07 10.61 -13.20
N VAL A 732 2.46 9.42 -13.34
CA VAL A 732 2.12 8.82 -14.65
C VAL A 732 1.00 9.59 -15.35
N ALA A 733 0.00 10.09 -14.62
CA ALA A 733 -0.99 11.01 -15.18
C ALA A 733 -0.35 12.32 -15.67
N GLY A 734 0.66 12.83 -14.94
CA GLY A 734 1.45 13.99 -15.34
C GLY A 734 2.21 13.82 -16.66
N MET A 735 2.64 12.61 -17.00
CA MET A 735 3.36 12.31 -18.26
C MET A 735 2.47 12.42 -19.51
N VAL A 736 1.16 12.56 -19.37
CA VAL A 736 0.20 12.69 -20.49
C VAL A 736 -0.16 14.14 -20.78
N MET A 737 0.22 15.09 -19.92
CA MET A 737 -0.22 16.49 -20.00
C MET A 737 0.24 17.26 -21.25
N ASP A 738 1.28 16.77 -21.93
CA ASP A 738 1.80 17.27 -23.22
C ASP A 738 1.53 16.29 -24.38
N GLY A 739 0.85 15.17 -24.13
CA GLY A 739 0.48 14.16 -25.10
C GLY A 739 1.57 13.14 -25.46
N VAL A 740 2.79 13.21 -24.89
CA VAL A 740 3.92 12.33 -25.31
C VAL A 740 4.70 11.80 -24.11
N ILE A 741 4.34 10.59 -23.64
CA ILE A 741 5.12 9.87 -22.61
C ILE A 741 6.45 9.40 -23.22
N GLU A 742 7.57 10.03 -22.82
CA GLU A 742 8.91 9.57 -23.22
C GLU A 742 9.27 8.22 -22.59
N GLN A 743 10.07 7.39 -23.28
CA GLN A 743 10.60 6.16 -22.67
C GLN A 743 11.41 6.43 -21.39
N ARG A 744 12.10 7.58 -21.32
CA ARG A 744 12.84 8.03 -20.12
C ARG A 744 11.94 8.23 -18.90
N GLU A 745 10.69 8.65 -19.12
CA GLU A 745 9.72 8.84 -18.04
C GLU A 745 9.14 7.50 -17.58
N VAL A 746 8.89 6.57 -18.50
CA VAL A 746 8.52 5.18 -18.17
C VAL A 746 9.64 4.50 -17.38
N ASP A 747 10.90 4.69 -17.78
CA ASP A 747 12.06 4.14 -17.07
C ASP A 747 12.23 4.76 -15.67
N PHE A 748 11.93 6.05 -15.52
CA PHE A 748 11.87 6.73 -14.22
C PHE A 748 10.73 6.18 -13.35
N ALA A 749 9.51 6.08 -13.87
CA ALA A 749 8.34 5.52 -13.19
C ALA A 749 8.62 4.10 -12.69
N ARG A 750 9.24 3.27 -13.53
CA ARG A 750 9.74 1.93 -13.20
C ARG A 750 10.81 1.94 -12.10
N SER A 751 11.71 2.92 -12.10
CA SER A 751 12.72 3.07 -11.04
C SER A 751 12.10 3.50 -9.70
N TYR A 752 11.15 4.43 -9.72
CA TYR A 752 10.39 4.88 -8.55
C TYR A 752 9.56 3.74 -7.96
N ALA A 753 8.85 2.99 -8.81
CA ALA A 753 8.07 1.84 -8.41
C ALA A 753 8.92 0.75 -7.73
N ARG A 754 10.07 0.38 -8.31
CA ARG A 754 11.02 -0.55 -7.68
C ARG A 754 11.59 -0.04 -6.36
N LYS A 755 11.90 1.27 -6.25
CA LYS A 755 12.33 1.91 -4.98
C LYS A 755 11.27 1.76 -3.88
N ASN A 756 9.99 1.77 -4.24
CA ASN A 756 8.86 1.72 -3.30
C ASN A 756 8.10 0.37 -3.28
N SER A 757 8.69 -0.72 -3.78
CA SER A 757 8.07 -2.07 -3.80
C SER A 757 6.71 -2.15 -4.51
N ILE A 758 6.44 -1.29 -5.50
CA ILE A 758 5.19 -1.30 -6.27
C ILE A 758 5.27 -2.41 -7.34
N PRO A 759 4.27 -3.30 -7.47
CA PRO A 759 4.30 -4.40 -8.45
C PRO A 759 4.38 -3.91 -9.90
N GLU A 760 5.26 -4.51 -10.72
CA GLU A 760 5.50 -4.09 -12.12
C GLU A 760 4.21 -4.06 -12.96
N LYS A 761 3.33 -5.06 -12.78
CA LYS A 761 1.99 -5.15 -13.42
C LYS A 761 1.15 -3.88 -13.20
N ARG A 762 1.23 -3.24 -12.02
CA ARG A 762 0.50 -2.01 -11.71
C ARG A 762 1.09 -0.79 -12.43
N ILE A 763 2.41 -0.74 -12.60
CA ILE A 763 3.08 0.29 -13.42
C ILE A 763 2.63 0.17 -14.88
N GLU A 764 2.62 -1.05 -15.41
CA GLU A 764 2.24 -1.33 -16.79
C GLU A 764 0.77 -1.00 -17.04
N ALA A 765 -0.14 -1.34 -16.12
CA ALA A 765 -1.55 -0.96 -16.18
C ALA A 765 -1.76 0.57 -16.13
N LEU A 766 -1.06 1.28 -15.24
CA LEU A 766 -1.12 2.75 -15.16
C LEU A 766 -0.60 3.41 -16.45
N VAL A 767 0.57 3.00 -16.95
CA VAL A 767 1.19 3.57 -18.17
C VAL A 767 0.38 3.22 -19.43
N ALA A 768 -0.19 2.02 -19.52
CA ALA A 768 -1.08 1.66 -20.64
C ALA A 768 -2.36 2.51 -20.63
N SER A 769 -2.99 2.67 -19.46
CA SER A 769 -4.19 3.49 -19.30
C SER A 769 -3.90 4.97 -19.58
N ALA A 770 -2.74 5.47 -19.16
CA ALA A 770 -2.27 6.82 -19.44
C ALA A 770 -2.12 7.07 -20.95
N ARG A 771 -1.46 6.16 -21.67
CA ARG A 771 -1.31 6.21 -23.15
C ARG A 771 -2.65 6.13 -23.88
N ALA A 772 -3.63 5.44 -23.32
CA ALA A 772 -4.99 5.35 -23.87
C ALA A 772 -5.90 6.53 -23.52
N GLY A 773 -5.44 7.50 -22.71
CA GLY A 773 -6.29 8.56 -22.14
C GLY A 773 -7.30 8.08 -21.09
N LYS A 774 -7.26 6.80 -20.73
CA LYS A 774 -8.15 6.07 -19.81
C LYS A 774 -7.59 5.93 -18.38
N LEU A 775 -6.65 6.78 -17.97
CA LEU A 775 -6.18 6.85 -16.59
C LEU A 775 -7.01 7.87 -15.81
N GLU A 776 -7.92 7.38 -14.99
CA GLU A 776 -8.73 8.19 -14.08
C GLU A 776 -7.98 8.38 -12.75
N VAL A 777 -7.35 9.54 -12.61
CA VAL A 777 -6.69 10.01 -11.37
C VAL A 777 -7.22 11.42 -11.09
N PRO A 778 -7.55 11.78 -9.84
CA PRO A 778 -7.90 13.13 -9.45
C PRO A 778 -6.89 14.15 -9.99
N ARG A 779 -7.42 15.21 -10.61
CA ARG A 779 -6.64 16.32 -11.17
C ARG A 779 -6.84 17.55 -10.27
N PRO A 780 -5.83 18.42 -10.08
CA PRO A 780 -6.01 19.64 -9.32
C PRO A 780 -7.01 20.57 -10.03
N SER A 781 -7.99 21.09 -9.30
CA SER A 781 -8.94 22.08 -9.86
C SER A 781 -8.42 23.52 -9.83
N GLY A 782 -7.27 23.78 -9.20
CA GLY A 782 -6.65 25.10 -9.14
C GLY A 782 -5.23 25.12 -8.56
N PRO A 783 -4.55 26.27 -8.58
CA PRO A 783 -3.11 26.38 -8.26
C PRO A 783 -2.72 25.88 -6.87
N GLN A 784 -3.55 26.12 -5.86
CA GLN A 784 -3.30 25.64 -4.49
C GLN A 784 -3.24 24.11 -4.44
N GLN A 785 -4.18 23.43 -5.12
CA GLN A 785 -4.18 21.96 -5.17
C GLN A 785 -2.98 21.41 -5.95
N ALA A 786 -2.48 22.13 -6.96
CA ALA A 786 -1.23 21.77 -7.64
C ALA A 786 -0.01 21.88 -6.70
N VAL A 787 0.05 22.91 -5.85
CA VAL A 787 1.07 23.04 -4.79
C VAL A 787 0.96 21.91 -3.77
N ASP A 788 -0.25 21.52 -3.37
CA ASP A 788 -0.46 20.44 -2.41
C ASP A 788 -0.09 19.06 -2.99
N TYR A 789 -0.40 18.81 -4.27
CA TYR A 789 0.07 17.62 -5.00
C TYR A 789 1.61 17.61 -5.09
N MET A 790 2.22 18.75 -5.42
CA MET A 790 3.69 18.89 -5.46
C MET A 790 4.31 18.60 -4.09
N ARG A 791 3.69 19.05 -2.98
CA ARG A 791 4.15 18.71 -1.63
C ARG A 791 4.11 17.20 -1.40
N GLY A 792 2.99 16.54 -1.70
CA GLY A 792 2.86 15.07 -1.56
C GLY A 792 3.91 14.28 -2.35
N LEU A 793 4.25 14.72 -3.56
CA LEU A 793 5.32 14.12 -4.37
C LEU A 793 6.73 14.38 -3.81
N ILE A 794 6.97 15.57 -3.23
CA ILE A 794 8.25 15.91 -2.59
C ILE A 794 8.43 15.08 -1.30
N ASP A 795 7.42 15.05 -0.42
CA ASP A 795 7.40 14.25 0.81
C ASP A 795 7.70 12.76 0.49
N MET A 796 7.03 12.19 -0.53
CA MET A 796 7.30 10.82 -0.99
C MET A 796 8.68 10.64 -1.63
N SER A 797 9.23 11.66 -2.29
CA SER A 797 10.58 11.55 -2.88
C SER A 797 11.65 11.42 -1.78
N PHE A 798 11.47 12.09 -0.64
CA PHE A 798 12.35 12.04 0.53
C PHE A 798 12.29 10.73 1.35
N ALA A 799 11.56 9.70 0.92
CA ALA A 799 11.42 8.44 1.66
C ALA A 799 12.74 7.72 2.02
N ASP A 800 13.84 7.94 1.29
CA ASP A 800 15.19 7.42 1.63
C ASP A 800 16.10 8.41 2.37
N GLY A 801 15.57 9.59 2.71
CA GLY A 801 16.27 10.74 3.27
C GLY A 801 16.86 11.70 2.24
N THR A 802 16.76 11.42 0.94
CA THR A 802 17.30 12.27 -0.14
C THR A 802 16.35 12.45 -1.32
N VAL A 803 16.63 13.46 -2.14
CA VAL A 803 16.09 13.62 -3.49
C VAL A 803 17.27 13.67 -4.46
N SER A 804 17.31 12.75 -5.41
CA SER A 804 18.39 12.67 -6.40
C SER A 804 18.25 13.72 -7.51
N ASN A 805 19.33 13.93 -8.28
CA ASN A 805 19.30 14.73 -9.51
C ASN A 805 18.42 14.11 -10.62
N ALA A 806 17.86 12.90 -10.45
CA ALA A 806 16.83 12.35 -11.33
C ALA A 806 15.44 12.79 -10.83
N GLU A 807 15.12 12.50 -9.58
CA GLU A 807 13.83 12.84 -8.95
C GLU A 807 13.57 14.35 -8.99
N LEU A 808 14.59 15.19 -8.69
CA LEU A 808 14.45 16.65 -8.80
C LEU A 808 14.12 17.12 -10.23
N ARG A 809 14.63 16.45 -11.28
CA ARG A 809 14.26 16.78 -12.67
C ARG A 809 12.81 16.38 -12.98
N THR A 810 12.36 15.22 -12.50
CA THR A 810 10.95 14.81 -12.67
C THR A 810 10.01 15.75 -11.92
N LEU A 811 10.33 16.13 -10.68
CA LEU A 811 9.56 17.11 -9.90
C LEU A 811 9.49 18.48 -10.60
N LEU A 812 10.56 18.93 -11.24
CA LEU A 812 10.57 20.18 -12.00
C LEU A 812 9.70 20.10 -13.27
N ALA A 813 9.84 19.03 -14.07
CA ALA A 813 9.02 18.83 -15.28
C ALA A 813 7.53 18.65 -14.96
N PHE A 814 7.21 17.90 -13.89
CA PHE A 814 5.85 17.77 -13.38
C PHE A 814 5.30 19.12 -12.88
N GLY A 815 6.11 19.91 -12.17
CA GLY A 815 5.75 21.25 -11.72
C GLY A 815 5.43 22.20 -12.87
N GLU A 816 6.26 22.20 -13.91
CA GLU A 816 6.06 23.02 -15.12
C GLU A 816 4.75 22.68 -15.84
N ARG A 817 4.47 21.39 -16.07
CA ARG A 817 3.18 20.89 -16.58
C ARG A 817 1.98 21.29 -15.70
N MET A 818 2.19 21.39 -14.40
CA MET A 818 1.21 21.82 -13.38
C MET A 818 1.18 23.36 -13.18
N ARG A 819 1.87 24.14 -14.04
CA ARG A 819 1.98 25.61 -14.00
C ARG A 819 2.64 26.19 -12.74
N LEU A 820 3.48 25.40 -12.06
CA LEU A 820 4.31 25.82 -10.93
C LEU A 820 5.71 26.25 -11.41
N PRO A 821 6.17 27.48 -11.14
CA PRO A 821 7.51 27.93 -11.54
C PRO A 821 8.64 27.02 -11.01
N PRO A 822 9.66 26.68 -11.83
CA PRO A 822 10.79 25.85 -11.40
C PRO A 822 11.55 26.36 -10.16
N ALA A 823 11.50 27.67 -9.89
CA ALA A 823 12.04 28.26 -8.66
C ALA A 823 11.21 27.90 -7.41
N GLN A 824 9.88 27.87 -7.52
CA GLN A 824 8.98 27.48 -6.43
C GLN A 824 9.19 26.01 -6.06
N VAL A 825 9.28 25.11 -7.05
CA VAL A 825 9.54 23.68 -6.81
C VAL A 825 10.90 23.46 -6.10
N LYS A 826 11.96 24.15 -6.54
CA LYS A 826 13.27 24.10 -5.85
C LYS A 826 13.20 24.63 -4.42
N LEU A 827 12.43 25.70 -4.18
CA LEU A 827 12.21 26.22 -2.84
C LEU A 827 11.47 25.21 -1.96
N MET A 828 10.39 24.59 -2.44
CA MET A 828 9.65 23.56 -1.70
C MET A 828 10.55 22.37 -1.33
N VAL A 829 11.35 21.84 -2.26
CA VAL A 829 12.30 20.74 -1.99
C VAL A 829 13.34 21.14 -0.94
N ASN A 830 13.86 22.37 -0.99
CA ASN A 830 14.86 22.84 -0.01
C ASN A 830 14.25 23.12 1.37
N THR A 831 13.04 23.66 1.44
CA THR A 831 12.29 23.85 2.69
C THR A 831 12.00 22.51 3.35
N GLU A 832 11.49 21.53 2.60
CA GLU A 832 11.16 20.21 3.12
C GLU A 832 12.41 19.44 3.58
N ARG A 833 13.49 19.47 2.78
CA ARG A 833 14.81 18.96 3.20
C ARG A 833 15.29 19.57 4.51
N SER A 834 15.04 20.87 4.72
CA SER A 834 15.45 21.60 5.92
C SER A 834 14.59 21.21 7.12
N ARG A 835 13.26 21.08 6.93
CA ARG A 835 12.31 20.57 7.93
C ARG A 835 12.74 19.19 8.43
N LEU A 836 12.86 18.22 7.50
CA LEU A 836 13.25 16.85 7.80
C LEU A 836 14.63 16.75 8.47
N TYR A 837 15.59 17.59 8.11
CA TYR A 837 16.92 17.59 8.73
C TYR A 837 16.90 18.12 10.18
N GLN A 838 16.04 19.08 10.50
CA GLN A 838 15.88 19.55 11.89
C GLN A 838 15.06 18.57 12.73
N GLU A 839 13.99 17.98 12.18
CA GLU A 839 13.21 16.93 12.84
C GLU A 839 14.07 15.69 13.12
N ALA A 840 14.88 15.25 12.14
CA ALA A 840 15.84 14.18 12.31
C ALA A 840 16.90 14.48 13.38
N LYS A 841 17.38 15.73 13.45
CA LYS A 841 18.28 16.18 14.53
C LYS A 841 17.60 16.24 15.90
N ALA A 842 16.30 16.52 15.97
CA ALA A 842 15.55 16.49 17.22
C ALA A 842 15.33 15.04 17.69
N ALA A 843 14.96 14.14 16.79
CA ALA A 843 14.82 12.71 17.06
C ALA A 843 16.15 12.09 17.54
N LEU A 844 17.24 12.29 16.79
CA LEU A 844 18.58 11.78 17.14
C LEU A 844 19.22 12.43 18.39
N LYS A 845 18.56 13.43 19.00
CA LYS A 845 18.96 14.04 20.28
C LYS A 845 18.14 13.54 21.47
N ARG A 846 17.00 12.87 21.24
CA ARG A 846 16.25 12.26 22.33
C ARG A 846 17.07 11.07 22.85
N PRO A 847 17.25 10.92 24.17
CA PRO A 847 17.81 9.69 24.70
C PRO A 847 16.87 8.54 24.35
N THR A 848 17.43 7.40 23.97
CA THR A 848 16.72 6.12 24.08
C THR A 848 16.51 5.85 25.56
N ALA A 849 15.25 5.68 25.97
CA ALA A 849 14.89 5.19 27.29
C ALA A 849 15.33 3.72 27.47
#